data_AF-A0A2H6KKJ7-F1
#
_entry.id   AF-A0A2H6KKJ7-F1
#
_cell.length_a   1.000
_cell.length_b   1.000
_cell.length_c   1.000
_cell.angle_alpha   90.00
_cell.angle_beta   90.00
_cell.angle_gamma   90.00
#
_symmetry.space_group_name_H-M   'P 1'
#
loop_
_entity.id
_entity.type
_entity.pdbx_description
1 polymer ?
#
loop_
_entity_poly.entity_id
_entity_poly.type
_entity_poly.pdbx_seq_one_letter_code
_entity_poly.pdbx_strand_id
1 'polypeptide(L)'
;MAFLSGVLDSVKDDDNVTTYDNDGDKITSVISFLNNNVGKGRQAFRVAVTEVEERTGRVTEELGELSDKLSSGAGGQYYEEVKNQDGQKLETQLKAWKDTLHNIHIDIKHIADTDINDLDRDLKTALLHETKVVAKSVQVLKESAGDGNLASQARHVDDQLRIQKETVDRVIKTGSETIQKSMREEFAKIWESVVILDSIRADEYKLVNKAVKAAKDEANKLVEDFNGTYKNDICKHFEDIRVAVEKVHSNLTVKKTKLVELLRNVQGYFAEIKQGVRGEVSNLKSGIMFAWNELKRKITTSVGELYTTETGDPLKFNVLRRIVDGVQKYSKNFNDEENEGEDDEDKKFEDILQDWIDDLLYIEPVKSYIGKYVTDNSGSIESTYTTEEGEKGSGIYLKLNKVISGLIKGKLKKEISQAVLAAAALIEHAADTSADKIKAYASAVQFGCNAFAKALGERLKIEDGGEDDFATVIGTLVQEIGEAVKEGNPPKNTGEVTAAIQLIVEQLVGVASGAAAELERFLDKSNLVDNIQLAIKSVVNIATQFDKQNASNFGPKIDTALGEVNQNIMAVSGYFEVQQTRKEGSIFNQLGTIQMELARLERISKYDKEGEINVKKSDSDGLMHKLKGKISDIRDRINEVDLAVEKAEKELKAFINAAKAAVHEAHGNVSHTVSQLQKELLEQTEKSFKILTTAAQTLFADAHKADLQALQTLVTQQKEEIEKIIRKDKRNGVKGLLREMYKTSGSRFKTLKDAVSSQPGKSEDHAKMFRRLSSKFKEYLVKVLDYLEYQVMTPKGDETPERKHNQQSEKVHKIKTELYILLDHLKAHVGKKYNFDYEFNKKLASLKDAVTALSATEFGQGVNPKLLNVVKRGMTDWCKQLGYAYVNVYDDEKFEEELRDGKFVLTPGKEPEPVYELNDYGRKLSKVLLTCVSTLFHDIEKLRTQCKDDAAWKGMQIHLREKNNKENPLGEFFDNCGFIVSKDYNGYEGELLNKPECTGKYIYDSLYLNSKGLLPADLRLTLSDICSDSRNILTSILGNGDAYTTYACDLSNNSSVLHYPSNPSACLDMLLDILRRIFPPLKFLLNQCNNASSDCGWLQCRYGKDIRPSKSLCNEHTKSKIDCEPTSPLMSYLTDGLLGHLPHTLTSIGCRAVCINCPTGKPGMPCLTPLDSEVSQAVHVEAKTYVTC
;
A
#
# COMPACT_ATOMS: atom_id res chain seq x y z
N MET A 1 -21.33 7.07 -105.87
CA MET A 1 -22.64 6.74 -105.25
C MET A 1 -22.84 5.24 -105.16
N ALA A 2 -22.78 4.49 -106.26
CA ALA A 2 -22.85 3.02 -106.26
C ALA A 2 -21.90 2.36 -105.25
N PHE A 3 -20.63 2.80 -105.17
CA PHE A 3 -19.69 2.34 -104.14
C PHE A 3 -20.23 2.49 -102.70
N LEU A 4 -20.81 3.64 -102.36
CA LEU A 4 -21.31 3.91 -101.01
C LEU A 4 -22.59 3.15 -100.71
N SER A 5 -23.47 2.99 -101.71
CA SER A 5 -24.69 2.18 -101.58
C SER A 5 -24.34 0.72 -101.29
N GLY A 6 -23.41 0.13 -102.05
CA GLY A 6 -22.95 -1.24 -101.80
C GLY A 6 -22.25 -1.42 -100.46
N VAL A 7 -21.45 -0.43 -100.03
CA VAL A 7 -20.81 -0.42 -98.70
C VAL A 7 -21.86 -0.39 -97.58
N LEU A 8 -22.84 0.52 -97.67
CA LEU A 8 -23.90 0.67 -96.68
C LEU A 8 -24.83 -0.53 -96.62
N ASP A 9 -25.21 -1.09 -97.76
CA ASP A 9 -26.04 -2.29 -97.82
C ASP A 9 -25.32 -3.53 -97.26
N SER A 10 -23.99 -3.52 -97.18
CA SER A 10 -23.20 -4.59 -96.56
C SER A 10 -23.07 -4.48 -95.04
N VAL A 11 -23.30 -3.29 -94.47
CA VAL A 11 -23.13 -3.03 -93.02
C VAL A 11 -24.44 -2.72 -92.30
N LYS A 12 -25.57 -2.57 -93.01
CA LYS A 12 -26.87 -2.20 -92.43
C LYS A 12 -27.38 -3.19 -91.37
N ASP A 13 -27.03 -4.46 -91.52
CA ASP A 13 -27.42 -5.55 -90.61
C ASP A 13 -26.29 -5.93 -89.63
N ASP A 14 -25.20 -5.14 -89.57
CA ASP A 14 -24.08 -5.39 -88.66
C ASP A 14 -24.34 -4.80 -87.28
N ASP A 15 -24.11 -5.59 -86.22
CA ASP A 15 -24.34 -5.21 -84.84
C ASP A 15 -23.58 -3.95 -84.39
N ASN A 16 -22.40 -3.70 -84.98
CA ASN A 16 -21.61 -2.48 -84.75
C ASN A 16 -22.29 -1.20 -85.26
N VAL A 17 -23.37 -1.36 -86.03
CA VAL A 17 -24.09 -0.31 -86.75
C VAL A 17 -25.52 -0.23 -86.23
N THR A 18 -26.24 -1.36 -86.15
CA THR A 18 -27.65 -1.40 -85.71
C THR A 18 -27.83 -0.93 -84.26
N THR A 19 -26.90 -1.25 -83.36
CA THR A 19 -26.97 -0.89 -81.94
C THR A 19 -27.01 0.63 -81.70
N TYR A 20 -26.47 1.40 -82.64
CA TYR A 20 -26.35 2.86 -82.55
C TYR A 20 -27.26 3.59 -83.55
N ASP A 21 -28.16 2.87 -84.24
CA ASP A 21 -29.17 3.45 -85.14
C ASP A 21 -30.50 3.67 -84.38
N ASN A 22 -30.58 4.79 -83.65
CA ASN A 22 -31.68 5.07 -82.71
C ASN A 22 -33.11 5.11 -83.31
N ASP A 23 -33.28 5.16 -84.64
CA ASP A 23 -34.63 5.14 -85.26
C ASP A 23 -34.87 3.90 -86.14
N GLY A 24 -33.95 2.93 -86.22
CA GLY A 24 -34.05 1.69 -87.03
C GLY A 24 -34.11 1.88 -88.55
N ASP A 25 -34.51 3.07 -89.01
CA ASP A 25 -34.74 3.44 -90.39
C ASP A 25 -33.67 4.40 -90.93
N LYS A 26 -32.69 4.89 -90.16
CA LYS A 26 -31.77 5.94 -90.67
C LYS A 26 -30.82 5.40 -91.71
N ILE A 27 -30.21 4.23 -91.50
CA ILE A 27 -29.31 3.66 -92.53
C ILE A 27 -30.10 3.09 -93.71
N THR A 28 -31.22 2.43 -93.46
CA THR A 28 -32.12 1.91 -94.50
C THR A 28 -32.72 3.03 -95.35
N SER A 29 -33.14 4.14 -94.74
CA SER A 29 -33.59 5.35 -95.44
C SER A 29 -32.46 6.05 -96.19
N VAL A 30 -31.23 6.04 -95.68
CA VAL A 30 -30.07 6.57 -96.41
C VAL A 30 -29.74 5.71 -97.62
N ILE A 31 -29.81 4.37 -97.54
CA ILE A 31 -29.60 3.48 -98.69
C ILE A 31 -30.67 3.72 -99.77
N SER A 32 -31.96 3.75 -99.38
CA SER A 32 -33.04 4.04 -100.32
C SER A 32 -32.95 5.46 -100.90
N PHE A 33 -32.55 6.44 -100.08
CA PHE A 33 -32.34 7.82 -100.51
C PHE A 33 -31.12 8.00 -101.42
N LEU A 34 -30.00 7.30 -101.19
CA LEU A 34 -28.80 7.33 -102.05
C LEU A 34 -29.06 6.67 -103.40
N ASN A 35 -29.94 5.67 -103.46
CA ASN A 35 -30.41 5.07 -104.71
C ASN A 35 -31.33 6.03 -105.49
N ASN A 36 -32.08 6.89 -104.79
CA ASN A 36 -33.08 7.79 -105.39
C ASN A 36 -32.62 9.23 -105.63
N ASN A 37 -31.51 9.70 -105.03
CA ASN A 37 -31.09 11.11 -105.09
C ASN A 37 -29.55 11.33 -105.02
N VAL A 38 -29.05 12.31 -105.80
CA VAL A 38 -27.65 12.77 -105.74
C VAL A 38 -27.47 13.84 -104.65
N GLY A 39 -26.77 13.53 -103.54
CA GLY A 39 -26.05 14.55 -102.75
C GLY A 39 -26.47 14.90 -101.30
N LYS A 40 -27.31 14.14 -100.57
CA LYS A 40 -27.69 14.51 -99.17
C LYS A 40 -27.35 13.54 -98.02
N GLY A 41 -26.70 12.40 -98.25
CA GLY A 41 -26.42 11.36 -97.21
C GLY A 41 -25.42 11.68 -96.07
N ARG A 42 -25.19 12.96 -95.70
CA ARG A 42 -24.13 13.38 -94.75
C ARG A 42 -24.51 13.34 -93.26
N GLN A 43 -25.81 13.29 -92.92
CA GLN A 43 -26.30 13.47 -91.54
C GLN A 43 -26.27 12.17 -90.71
N ALA A 44 -26.56 11.01 -91.31
CA ALA A 44 -26.65 9.74 -90.57
C ALA A 44 -25.32 9.26 -89.97
N PHE A 45 -24.19 9.41 -90.70
CA PHE A 45 -22.88 9.00 -90.19
C PHE A 45 -22.39 9.81 -88.98
N ARG A 46 -22.78 11.08 -88.89
CA ARG A 46 -22.40 11.92 -87.73
C ARG A 46 -23.12 11.45 -86.47
N VAL A 47 -24.42 11.18 -86.56
CA VAL A 47 -25.25 10.78 -85.43
C VAL A 47 -24.77 9.44 -84.86
N ALA A 48 -24.55 8.44 -85.72
CA ALA A 48 -24.07 7.13 -85.28
C ALA A 48 -22.68 7.17 -84.61
N VAL A 49 -21.74 7.97 -85.13
CA VAL A 49 -20.39 8.08 -84.53
C VAL A 49 -20.42 8.82 -83.19
N THR A 50 -21.25 9.87 -83.07
CA THR A 50 -21.41 10.61 -81.80
C THR A 50 -22.10 9.76 -80.73
N GLU A 51 -23.14 8.99 -81.08
CA GLU A 51 -23.82 8.09 -80.14
C GLU A 51 -22.86 7.03 -79.56
N VAL A 52 -21.99 6.44 -80.39
CA VAL A 52 -20.95 5.51 -79.92
C VAL A 52 -20.00 6.19 -78.93
N GLU A 53 -19.61 7.44 -79.19
CA GLU A 53 -18.73 8.21 -78.30
C GLU A 53 -19.39 8.50 -76.96
N GLU A 54 -20.67 8.89 -76.95
CA GLU A 54 -21.44 9.19 -75.73
C GLU A 54 -21.67 7.92 -74.89
N ARG A 55 -22.15 6.82 -75.48
CA ARG A 55 -22.44 5.58 -74.74
C ARG A 55 -21.18 4.94 -74.14
N THR A 56 -20.08 4.92 -74.89
CA THR A 56 -18.79 4.42 -74.36
C THR A 56 -18.17 5.37 -73.33
N GLY A 57 -18.47 6.66 -73.40
CA GLY A 57 -18.07 7.66 -72.41
C GLY A 57 -18.74 7.46 -71.05
N ARG A 58 -20.06 7.19 -71.05
CA ARG A 58 -20.84 6.95 -69.80
C ARG A 58 -20.22 5.85 -68.93
N VAL A 59 -19.85 4.71 -69.53
CA VAL A 59 -19.19 3.60 -68.79
C VAL A 59 -17.92 4.06 -68.07
N THR A 60 -17.09 4.89 -68.72
CA THR A 60 -15.84 5.39 -68.12
C THR A 60 -16.05 6.50 -67.09
N GLU A 61 -17.13 7.26 -67.23
CA GLU A 61 -17.55 8.32 -66.30
C GLU A 61 -18.08 7.71 -65.01
N GLU A 62 -19.04 6.79 -65.09
CA GLU A 62 -19.63 6.08 -63.94
C GLU A 62 -18.59 5.26 -63.15
N LEU A 63 -17.64 4.61 -63.84
CA LEU A 63 -16.49 3.96 -63.16
C LEU A 63 -15.56 4.99 -62.48
N GLY A 64 -15.47 6.20 -63.03
CA GLY A 64 -14.77 7.32 -62.41
C GLY A 64 -15.48 7.78 -61.14
N GLU A 65 -16.80 7.98 -61.20
CA GLU A 65 -17.60 8.35 -60.03
C GLU A 65 -17.52 7.29 -58.93
N LEU A 66 -17.59 6.00 -59.28
CA LEU A 66 -17.41 4.92 -58.32
C LEU A 66 -16.02 4.98 -57.66
N SER A 67 -14.96 5.19 -58.43
CA SER A 67 -13.60 5.39 -57.89
C SER A 67 -13.53 6.59 -56.94
N ASP A 68 -14.20 7.70 -57.27
CA ASP A 68 -14.23 8.90 -56.44
C ASP A 68 -15.02 8.69 -55.14
N LYS A 69 -16.16 7.98 -55.19
CA LYS A 69 -16.93 7.58 -53.99
C LYS A 69 -16.14 6.66 -53.05
N LEU A 70 -15.22 5.85 -53.58
CA LEU A 70 -14.32 4.98 -52.81
C LEU A 70 -13.08 5.71 -52.26
N SER A 71 -12.79 6.91 -52.77
CA SER A 71 -11.52 7.62 -52.53
C SER A 71 -11.40 8.19 -51.13
N SER A 72 -10.27 7.92 -50.47
CA SER A 72 -9.92 8.59 -49.21
C SER A 72 -9.46 10.04 -49.40
N GLY A 73 -8.89 10.37 -50.57
CA GLY A 73 -8.28 11.68 -50.84
C GLY A 73 -9.30 12.77 -51.21
N ALA A 74 -10.46 12.37 -51.73
CA ALA A 74 -11.52 13.28 -52.17
C ALA A 74 -12.71 13.38 -51.19
N GLY A 75 -12.63 12.71 -50.03
CA GLY A 75 -13.78 12.58 -49.13
C GLY A 75 -14.92 11.77 -49.74
N GLY A 76 -14.58 10.66 -50.41
CA GLY A 76 -15.54 9.81 -51.09
C GLY A 76 -16.63 9.32 -50.14
N GLN A 77 -17.87 9.30 -50.63
CA GLN A 77 -19.06 8.96 -49.84
C GLN A 77 -18.88 7.67 -49.03
N TYR A 78 -18.46 6.58 -49.68
CA TYR A 78 -18.32 5.27 -49.04
C TYR A 78 -17.17 5.24 -48.02
N TYR A 79 -16.10 5.97 -48.29
CA TYR A 79 -14.99 6.11 -47.35
C TYR A 79 -15.43 6.85 -46.08
N GLU A 80 -16.18 7.95 -46.22
CA GLU A 80 -16.71 8.72 -45.09
C GLU A 80 -17.79 7.95 -44.33
N GLU A 81 -18.63 7.14 -44.99
CA GLU A 81 -19.58 6.23 -44.32
C GLU A 81 -18.88 5.31 -43.32
N VAL A 82 -17.76 4.67 -43.72
CA VAL A 82 -16.96 3.80 -42.84
C VAL A 82 -16.24 4.62 -41.76
N LYS A 83 -15.64 5.75 -42.14
CA LYS A 83 -14.92 6.62 -41.20
C LYS A 83 -15.82 7.22 -40.12
N ASN A 84 -17.06 7.53 -40.42
CA ASN A 84 -18.03 8.07 -39.45
C ASN A 84 -18.46 7.04 -38.39
N GLN A 85 -18.16 5.75 -38.59
CA GLN A 85 -18.41 4.71 -37.60
C GLN A 85 -17.21 4.44 -36.68
N ASP A 86 -16.09 5.14 -36.87
CA ASP A 86 -14.92 5.04 -36.01
C ASP A 86 -15.28 5.33 -34.54
N GLY A 87 -14.77 4.51 -33.62
CA GLY A 87 -15.10 4.56 -32.19
C GLY A 87 -16.49 4.05 -31.81
N GLN A 88 -17.32 3.59 -32.76
CA GLN A 88 -18.54 2.83 -32.44
C GLN A 88 -18.18 1.37 -32.12
N LYS A 89 -19.11 0.63 -31.51
CA LYS A 89 -18.95 -0.83 -31.30
C LYS A 89 -18.68 -1.56 -32.61
N LEU A 90 -17.84 -2.59 -32.59
CA LEU A 90 -17.46 -3.36 -33.78
C LEU A 90 -18.69 -3.94 -34.50
N GLU A 91 -19.71 -4.37 -33.74
CA GLU A 91 -20.96 -4.85 -34.32
C GLU A 91 -21.71 -3.75 -35.10
N THR A 92 -21.73 -2.52 -34.58
CA THR A 92 -22.33 -1.36 -35.25
C THR A 92 -21.55 -1.00 -36.51
N GLN A 93 -20.22 -0.99 -36.42
CA GLN A 93 -19.34 -0.77 -37.56
C GLN A 93 -19.55 -1.82 -38.65
N LEU A 94 -19.62 -3.11 -38.28
CA LEU A 94 -19.84 -4.21 -39.22
C LEU A 94 -21.21 -4.11 -39.90
N LYS A 95 -22.24 -3.67 -39.19
CA LYS A 95 -23.57 -3.43 -39.79
C LYS A 95 -23.50 -2.32 -40.84
N ALA A 96 -22.88 -1.19 -40.51
CA ALA A 96 -22.69 -0.11 -41.46
C ALA A 96 -21.83 -0.53 -42.65
N TRP A 97 -20.79 -1.33 -42.42
CA TRP A 97 -19.95 -1.89 -43.48
C TRP A 97 -20.74 -2.77 -44.47
N LYS A 98 -21.68 -3.58 -43.97
CA LYS A 98 -22.60 -4.34 -44.83
C LYS A 98 -23.44 -3.44 -45.72
N ASP A 99 -23.94 -2.34 -45.18
CA ASP A 99 -24.77 -1.37 -45.90
C ASP A 99 -23.93 -0.64 -46.97
N THR A 100 -22.71 -0.20 -46.64
CA THR A 100 -21.77 0.39 -47.61
C THR A 100 -21.43 -0.58 -48.75
N LEU A 101 -21.11 -1.84 -48.44
CA LEU A 101 -20.85 -2.87 -49.47
C LEU A 101 -22.10 -3.20 -50.31
N HIS A 102 -23.30 -3.11 -49.74
CA HIS A 102 -24.54 -3.25 -50.47
C HIS A 102 -24.71 -2.14 -51.51
N ASN A 103 -24.46 -0.89 -51.11
CA ASN A 103 -24.57 0.26 -52.00
C ASN A 103 -23.51 0.22 -53.12
N ILE A 104 -22.26 -0.12 -52.80
CA ILE A 104 -21.20 -0.31 -53.82
C ILE A 104 -21.60 -1.39 -54.84
N HIS A 105 -22.20 -2.50 -54.37
CA HIS A 105 -22.69 -3.55 -55.26
C HIS A 105 -23.81 -3.06 -56.18
N ILE A 106 -24.70 -2.17 -55.71
CA ILE A 106 -25.73 -1.55 -56.54
C ILE A 106 -25.10 -0.69 -57.64
N ASP A 107 -24.14 0.17 -57.29
CA ASP A 107 -23.45 1.04 -58.26
C ASP A 107 -22.74 0.21 -59.36
N ILE A 108 -22.02 -0.85 -59.00
CA ILE A 108 -21.37 -1.73 -59.98
C ILE A 108 -22.39 -2.45 -60.87
N LYS A 109 -23.51 -2.89 -60.27
CA LYS A 109 -24.57 -3.56 -61.02
C LYS A 109 -25.24 -2.60 -62.01
N HIS A 110 -25.44 -1.34 -61.64
CA HIS A 110 -25.96 -0.31 -62.55
C HIS A 110 -25.04 -0.15 -63.78
N ILE A 111 -23.74 -0.02 -63.58
CA ILE A 111 -22.76 0.08 -64.68
C ILE A 111 -22.84 -1.13 -65.62
N ALA A 112 -22.95 -2.34 -65.07
CA ALA A 112 -23.02 -3.57 -65.87
C ALA A 112 -24.37 -3.74 -66.58
N ASP A 113 -25.48 -3.52 -65.88
CA ASP A 113 -26.83 -3.82 -66.36
C ASP A 113 -27.43 -2.68 -67.21
N THR A 114 -26.89 -1.47 -67.11
CA THR A 114 -27.37 -0.29 -67.84
C THR A 114 -26.31 0.18 -68.84
N ASP A 115 -25.20 0.75 -68.38
CA ASP A 115 -24.27 1.45 -69.27
C ASP A 115 -23.54 0.52 -70.25
N ILE A 116 -23.10 -0.66 -69.79
CA ILE A 116 -22.43 -1.65 -70.65
C ILE A 116 -23.44 -2.41 -71.52
N ASN A 117 -24.66 -2.62 -71.04
CA ASN A 117 -25.69 -3.35 -71.78
C ASN A 117 -26.18 -2.60 -73.04
N ASP A 118 -26.02 -1.28 -73.08
CA ASP A 118 -26.36 -0.39 -74.19
C ASP A 118 -25.33 -0.41 -75.35
N LEU A 119 -24.26 -1.18 -75.21
CA LEU A 119 -23.19 -1.32 -76.21
C LEU A 119 -23.41 -2.54 -77.13
N ASP A 120 -22.74 -2.54 -78.29
CA ASP A 120 -22.77 -3.68 -79.20
C ASP A 120 -22.23 -4.94 -78.54
N ARG A 121 -22.65 -6.10 -79.05
CA ARG A 121 -22.42 -7.40 -78.42
C ARG A 121 -20.95 -7.69 -78.13
N ASP A 122 -20.07 -7.38 -79.06
CA ASP A 122 -18.65 -7.74 -78.95
C ASP A 122 -17.95 -6.84 -77.92
N LEU A 123 -18.20 -5.51 -77.95
CA LEU A 123 -17.68 -4.59 -76.94
C LEU A 123 -18.30 -4.83 -75.55
N LYS A 124 -19.63 -5.00 -75.49
CA LYS A 124 -20.37 -5.36 -74.28
C LYS A 124 -19.76 -6.57 -73.58
N THR A 125 -19.51 -7.65 -74.32
CA THR A 125 -18.95 -8.89 -73.76
C THR A 125 -17.55 -8.65 -73.17
N ALA A 126 -16.72 -7.88 -73.85
CA ALA A 126 -15.38 -7.54 -73.37
C ALA A 126 -15.42 -6.66 -72.11
N LEU A 127 -16.29 -5.64 -72.06
CA LEU A 127 -16.38 -4.75 -70.89
C LEU A 127 -17.03 -5.43 -69.69
N LEU A 128 -18.03 -6.31 -69.90
CA LEU A 128 -18.62 -7.10 -68.82
C LEU A 128 -17.59 -8.00 -68.13
N HIS A 129 -16.60 -8.51 -68.87
CA HIS A 129 -15.52 -9.33 -68.30
C HIS A 129 -14.68 -8.55 -67.28
N GLU A 130 -14.24 -7.34 -67.64
CA GLU A 130 -13.44 -6.49 -66.76
C GLU A 130 -14.26 -5.98 -65.55
N THR A 131 -15.49 -5.52 -65.76
CA THR A 131 -16.37 -5.07 -64.66
C THR A 131 -16.74 -6.21 -63.70
N LYS A 132 -16.79 -7.46 -64.18
CA LYS A 132 -17.03 -8.64 -63.34
C LYS A 132 -15.93 -8.88 -62.32
N VAL A 133 -14.69 -8.47 -62.59
CA VAL A 133 -13.57 -8.58 -61.64
C VAL A 133 -13.88 -7.73 -60.40
N VAL A 134 -14.29 -6.48 -60.59
CA VAL A 134 -14.70 -5.58 -59.50
C VAL A 134 -15.93 -6.13 -58.78
N ALA A 135 -16.95 -6.57 -59.52
CA ALA A 135 -18.18 -7.13 -58.95
C ALA A 135 -17.91 -8.35 -58.05
N LYS A 136 -16.96 -9.21 -58.45
CA LYS A 136 -16.58 -10.40 -57.67
C LYS A 136 -15.79 -10.04 -56.41
N SER A 137 -14.89 -9.07 -56.47
CA SER A 137 -14.19 -8.59 -55.26
C SER A 137 -15.17 -8.02 -54.23
N VAL A 138 -16.14 -7.21 -54.66
CA VAL A 138 -17.20 -6.69 -53.77
C VAL A 138 -18.09 -7.80 -53.24
N GLN A 139 -18.40 -8.81 -54.06
CA GLN A 139 -19.14 -9.98 -53.61
C GLN A 139 -18.41 -10.73 -52.48
N VAL A 140 -17.10 -10.95 -52.60
CA VAL A 140 -16.29 -11.61 -51.55
C VAL A 140 -16.32 -10.80 -50.26
N LEU A 141 -16.14 -9.48 -50.33
CA LEU A 141 -16.23 -8.60 -49.14
C LEU A 141 -17.62 -8.64 -48.50
N LYS A 142 -18.68 -8.65 -49.33
CA LYS A 142 -20.08 -8.71 -48.86
C LYS A 142 -20.42 -10.04 -48.21
N GLU A 143 -19.95 -11.15 -48.77
CA GLU A 143 -20.09 -12.49 -48.18
C GLU A 143 -19.34 -12.59 -46.85
N SER A 144 -18.10 -12.08 -46.79
CA SER A 144 -17.31 -12.03 -45.56
C SER A 144 -17.96 -11.16 -44.49
N ALA A 145 -18.42 -9.96 -44.83
CA ALA A 145 -19.15 -9.10 -43.90
C ALA A 145 -20.44 -9.78 -43.42
N GLY A 146 -21.15 -10.46 -44.33
CA GLY A 146 -22.37 -11.23 -44.08
C GLY A 146 -22.20 -12.46 -43.19
N ASP A 147 -20.97 -12.94 -42.98
CA ASP A 147 -20.69 -14.13 -42.18
C ASP A 147 -21.13 -13.95 -40.71
N GLY A 148 -21.97 -14.89 -40.25
CA GLY A 148 -22.52 -14.87 -38.90
C GLY A 148 -21.46 -15.08 -37.80
N ASN A 149 -20.38 -15.79 -38.10
CA ASN A 149 -19.26 -15.97 -37.18
C ASN A 149 -18.48 -14.66 -37.02
N LEU A 150 -18.21 -13.93 -38.11
CA LEU A 150 -17.56 -12.62 -38.03
C LEU A 150 -18.39 -11.65 -37.19
N ALA A 151 -19.71 -11.61 -37.39
CA ALA A 151 -20.61 -10.79 -36.57
C ALA A 151 -20.61 -11.20 -35.09
N SER A 152 -20.58 -12.50 -34.82
CA SER A 152 -20.48 -13.03 -33.46
C SER A 152 -19.12 -12.70 -32.82
N GLN A 153 -18.03 -12.76 -33.57
CA GLN A 153 -16.68 -12.41 -33.12
C GLN A 153 -16.55 -10.91 -32.85
N ALA A 154 -17.06 -10.05 -33.73
CA ALA A 154 -17.08 -8.60 -33.55
C ALA A 154 -17.80 -8.22 -32.25
N ARG A 155 -19.00 -8.79 -32.01
CA ARG A 155 -19.72 -8.61 -30.74
C ARG A 155 -18.94 -9.19 -29.56
N HIS A 156 -18.36 -10.39 -29.73
CA HIS A 156 -17.63 -11.07 -28.68
C HIS A 156 -16.42 -10.26 -28.20
N VAL A 157 -15.68 -9.58 -29.08
CA VAL A 157 -14.56 -8.72 -28.69
C VAL A 157 -15.02 -7.55 -27.81
N ASP A 158 -16.06 -6.82 -28.22
CA ASP A 158 -16.64 -5.74 -27.41
C ASP A 158 -17.12 -6.26 -26.04
N ASP A 159 -17.80 -7.41 -26.02
CA ASP A 159 -18.30 -8.03 -24.79
C ASP A 159 -17.16 -8.53 -23.89
N GLN A 160 -16.12 -9.16 -24.45
CA GLN A 160 -14.97 -9.64 -23.67
C GLN A 160 -14.20 -8.49 -23.05
N LEU A 161 -13.98 -7.38 -23.77
CA LEU A 161 -13.35 -6.19 -23.19
C LEU A 161 -14.14 -5.64 -22.00
N ARG A 162 -15.47 -5.58 -22.12
CA ARG A 162 -16.37 -5.19 -21.02
C ARG A 162 -16.31 -6.18 -19.84
N ILE A 163 -16.44 -7.47 -20.10
CA ILE A 163 -16.45 -8.52 -19.07
C ILE A 163 -15.11 -8.59 -18.34
N GLN A 164 -13.99 -8.45 -19.05
CA GLN A 164 -12.67 -8.46 -18.45
C GLN A 164 -12.45 -7.23 -17.57
N LYS A 165 -12.91 -6.05 -18.00
CA LYS A 165 -12.92 -4.85 -17.15
C LYS A 165 -13.71 -5.08 -15.86
N GLU A 166 -14.94 -5.57 -15.97
CA GLU A 166 -15.80 -5.87 -14.82
C GLU A 166 -15.15 -6.91 -13.88
N THR A 167 -14.40 -7.86 -14.44
CA THR A 167 -13.66 -8.87 -13.68
C THR A 167 -12.49 -8.25 -12.91
N VAL A 168 -11.69 -7.40 -13.55
CA VAL A 168 -10.58 -6.68 -12.90
C VAL A 168 -11.11 -5.74 -11.80
N ASP A 169 -12.18 -4.98 -12.09
CA ASP A 169 -12.83 -4.11 -11.11
C ASP A 169 -13.31 -4.89 -9.87
N ARG A 170 -13.89 -6.08 -10.09
CA ARG A 170 -14.33 -6.97 -9.00
C ARG A 170 -13.15 -7.46 -8.17
N VAL A 171 -12.07 -7.88 -8.81
CA VAL A 171 -10.85 -8.33 -8.11
C VAL A 171 -10.24 -7.21 -7.28
N ILE A 172 -10.17 -5.97 -7.80
CA ILE A 172 -9.68 -4.80 -7.06
C ILE A 172 -10.56 -4.52 -5.84
N LYS A 173 -11.88 -4.50 -6.01
CA LYS A 173 -12.84 -4.27 -4.91
C LYS A 173 -12.74 -5.33 -3.83
N THR A 174 -12.85 -6.61 -4.21
CA THR A 174 -12.78 -7.73 -3.27
C THR A 174 -11.42 -7.84 -2.59
N GLY A 175 -10.32 -7.59 -3.31
CA GLY A 175 -8.97 -7.55 -2.73
C GLY A 175 -8.83 -6.43 -1.69
N SER A 176 -9.32 -5.23 -2.01
CA SER A 176 -9.31 -4.08 -1.09
C SER A 176 -10.16 -4.35 0.16
N GLU A 177 -11.36 -4.90 -0.01
CA GLU A 177 -12.25 -5.29 1.10
C GLU A 177 -11.59 -6.36 2.00
N THR A 178 -10.90 -7.34 1.39
CA THR A 178 -10.18 -8.39 2.10
C THR A 178 -9.03 -7.82 2.94
N ILE A 179 -8.23 -6.93 2.36
CA ILE A 179 -7.15 -6.24 3.08
C ILE A 179 -7.72 -5.41 4.22
N GLN A 180 -8.76 -4.61 3.96
CA GLN A 180 -9.40 -3.79 5.00
C GLN A 180 -9.95 -4.65 6.14
N LYS A 181 -10.58 -5.78 5.83
CA LYS A 181 -11.10 -6.71 6.84
C LYS A 181 -9.96 -7.29 7.67
N SER A 182 -8.90 -7.81 7.03
CA SER A 182 -7.75 -8.38 7.73
C SER A 182 -7.05 -7.34 8.61
N MET A 183 -6.85 -6.12 8.10
CA MET A 183 -6.27 -5.03 8.89
C MET A 183 -7.14 -4.64 10.08
N ARG A 184 -8.47 -4.54 9.90
CA ARG A 184 -9.41 -4.31 11.02
C ARG A 184 -9.27 -5.38 12.11
N GLU A 185 -9.21 -6.64 11.72
CA GLU A 185 -9.08 -7.77 12.65
C GLU A 185 -7.74 -7.73 13.41
N GLU A 186 -6.62 -7.50 12.73
CA GLU A 186 -5.30 -7.42 13.37
C GLU A 186 -5.15 -6.18 14.26
N PHE A 187 -5.60 -5.00 13.81
CA PHE A 187 -5.60 -3.80 14.65
C PHE A 187 -6.52 -3.94 15.87
N ALA A 188 -7.66 -4.64 15.75
CA ALA A 188 -8.53 -4.93 16.88
C ALA A 188 -7.83 -5.80 17.94
N LYS A 189 -7.05 -6.81 17.55
CA LYS A 189 -6.26 -7.64 18.48
C LYS A 189 -5.22 -6.81 19.23
N ILE A 190 -4.51 -5.91 18.52
CA ILE A 190 -3.52 -5.01 19.13
C ILE A 190 -4.24 -4.06 20.11
N TRP A 191 -5.35 -3.46 19.68
CA TRP A 191 -6.15 -2.57 20.52
C TRP A 191 -6.63 -3.26 21.80
N GLU A 192 -7.18 -4.48 21.68
CA GLU A 192 -7.62 -5.29 22.81
C GLU A 192 -6.46 -5.59 23.77
N SER A 193 -5.28 -5.92 23.25
CA SER A 193 -4.07 -6.13 24.06
C SER A 193 -3.66 -4.87 24.83
N VAL A 194 -3.75 -3.68 24.21
CA VAL A 194 -3.46 -2.39 24.87
C VAL A 194 -4.52 -2.05 25.92
N VAL A 195 -5.80 -2.39 25.68
CA VAL A 195 -6.88 -2.23 26.67
C VAL A 195 -6.66 -3.17 27.87
N ILE A 196 -6.30 -4.43 27.63
CA ILE A 196 -5.94 -5.38 28.69
C ILE A 196 -4.76 -4.84 29.50
N LEU A 197 -3.72 -4.32 28.85
CA LEU A 197 -2.57 -3.71 29.53
C LEU A 197 -2.99 -2.53 30.44
N ASP A 198 -3.94 -1.69 30.00
CA ASP A 198 -4.48 -0.60 30.83
C ASP A 198 -5.26 -1.11 32.05
N SER A 199 -6.01 -2.21 31.86
CA SER A 199 -6.72 -2.88 32.96
C SER A 199 -5.74 -3.45 33.98
N ILE A 200 -4.73 -4.19 33.52
CA ILE A 200 -3.68 -4.77 34.37
C ILE A 200 -2.95 -3.66 35.12
N ARG A 201 -2.56 -2.57 34.43
CA ARG A 201 -1.98 -1.39 35.08
C ARG A 201 -2.89 -0.90 36.21
N ALA A 202 -4.17 -0.69 35.94
CA ALA A 202 -5.10 -0.16 36.94
C ALA A 202 -5.20 -1.07 38.17
N ASP A 203 -5.25 -2.39 37.96
CA ASP A 203 -5.34 -3.38 39.04
C ASP A 203 -4.04 -3.46 39.86
N GLU A 204 -2.87 -3.49 39.21
CA GLU A 204 -1.57 -3.51 39.89
C GLU A 204 -1.33 -2.24 40.71
N TYR A 205 -1.58 -1.06 40.14
CA TYR A 205 -1.44 0.21 40.88
C TYR A 205 -2.46 0.31 42.03
N LYS A 206 -3.65 -0.28 41.90
CA LYS A 206 -4.61 -0.37 43.02
C LYS A 206 -4.03 -1.18 44.19
N LEU A 207 -3.30 -2.27 43.92
CA LEU A 207 -2.62 -3.06 44.96
C LEU A 207 -1.47 -2.28 45.59
N VAL A 208 -0.61 -1.67 44.77
CA VAL A 208 0.52 -0.85 45.25
C VAL A 208 0.02 0.33 46.09
N ASN A 209 -0.93 1.11 45.59
CA ASN A 209 -1.51 2.25 46.31
C ASN A 209 -2.16 1.81 47.63
N LYS A 210 -2.82 0.64 47.67
CA LYS A 210 -3.37 0.08 48.92
C LYS A 210 -2.25 -0.24 49.94
N ALA A 211 -1.15 -0.83 49.49
CA ALA A 211 -0.01 -1.17 50.35
C ALA A 211 0.71 0.08 50.87
N VAL A 212 0.99 1.05 49.99
CA VAL A 212 1.59 2.34 50.36
C VAL A 212 0.70 3.09 51.35
N LYS A 213 -0.61 3.16 51.07
CA LYS A 213 -1.58 3.78 51.99
C LYS A 213 -1.58 3.11 53.36
N ALA A 214 -1.62 1.78 53.42
CA ALA A 214 -1.59 1.05 54.70
C ALA A 214 -0.29 1.33 55.49
N ALA A 215 0.86 1.34 54.81
CA ALA A 215 2.13 1.69 55.44
C ALA A 215 2.17 3.14 55.94
N LYS A 216 1.61 4.07 55.15
CA LYS A 216 1.49 5.49 55.49
C LYS A 216 0.58 5.72 56.69
N ASP A 217 -0.59 5.08 56.70
CA ASP A 217 -1.56 5.15 57.80
C ASP A 217 -0.94 4.61 59.11
N GLU A 218 -0.25 3.47 59.06
CA GLU A 218 0.44 2.90 60.23
C GLU A 218 1.59 3.77 60.71
N ALA A 219 2.42 4.31 59.82
CA ALA A 219 3.51 5.21 60.18
C ALA A 219 2.99 6.52 60.80
N ASN A 220 1.92 7.10 60.24
CA ASN A 220 1.26 8.27 60.81
C ASN A 220 0.73 8.00 62.22
N LYS A 221 0.01 6.88 62.38
CA LYS A 221 -0.50 6.45 63.68
C LYS A 221 0.62 6.27 64.71
N LEU A 222 1.71 5.58 64.33
CA LEU A 222 2.88 5.41 65.21
C LEU A 222 3.49 6.74 65.65
N VAL A 223 3.52 7.76 64.78
CA VAL A 223 4.05 9.10 65.12
C VAL A 223 3.08 9.88 66.02
N GLU A 224 1.79 9.84 65.72
CA GLU A 224 0.73 10.52 66.49
C GLU A 224 0.64 9.95 67.92
N ASP A 225 0.55 8.63 68.03
CA ASP A 225 0.42 7.93 69.31
C ASP A 225 1.74 7.89 70.09
N PHE A 226 2.89 8.16 69.45
CA PHE A 226 4.22 7.94 70.06
C PHE A 226 4.38 8.57 71.44
N ASN A 227 3.96 9.83 71.55
CA ASN A 227 4.09 10.61 72.77
C ASN A 227 3.17 10.05 73.87
N GLY A 228 1.93 9.73 73.51
CA GLY A 228 0.90 9.27 74.46
C GLY A 228 1.15 7.86 74.96
N THR A 229 1.39 6.92 74.05
CA THR A 229 1.40 5.48 74.36
C THR A 229 2.76 4.97 74.82
N TYR A 230 3.86 5.51 74.30
CA TYR A 230 5.19 4.99 74.62
C TYR A 230 5.98 5.95 75.52
N LYS A 231 6.17 7.20 75.09
CA LYS A 231 6.99 8.18 75.85
C LYS A 231 6.40 8.46 77.23
N ASN A 232 5.10 8.75 77.31
CA ASN A 232 4.46 9.08 78.59
C ASN A 232 4.43 7.88 79.55
N ASP A 233 4.12 6.66 79.08
CA ASP A 233 4.09 5.46 79.93
C ASP A 233 5.47 5.12 80.49
N ILE A 234 6.53 5.20 79.68
CA ILE A 234 7.90 4.99 80.14
C ILE A 234 8.31 6.09 81.14
N CYS A 235 7.99 7.35 80.86
CA CYS A 235 8.24 8.46 81.78
C CYS A 235 7.47 8.30 83.10
N LYS A 236 6.27 7.74 83.06
CA LYS A 236 5.44 7.45 84.23
C LYS A 236 6.05 6.34 85.08
N HIS A 237 6.59 5.28 84.49
CA HIS A 237 7.29 4.25 85.26
C HIS A 237 8.52 4.78 86.03
N PHE A 238 9.28 5.72 85.45
CA PHE A 238 10.34 6.40 86.19
C PHE A 238 9.80 7.20 87.38
N GLU A 239 8.64 7.83 87.21
CA GLU A 239 7.93 8.54 88.29
C GLU A 239 7.46 7.58 89.39
N ASP A 240 6.89 6.44 89.01
CA ASP A 240 6.44 5.40 89.94
C ASP A 240 7.61 4.85 90.77
N ILE A 241 8.76 4.60 90.13
CA ILE A 241 9.99 4.15 90.81
C ILE A 241 10.49 5.24 91.77
N ARG A 242 10.51 6.51 91.36
CA ARG A 242 10.90 7.64 92.21
C ARG A 242 10.05 7.70 93.48
N VAL A 243 8.72 7.67 93.32
CA VAL A 243 7.77 7.68 94.45
C VAL A 243 7.97 6.48 95.37
N ALA A 244 8.24 5.29 94.82
CA ALA A 244 8.54 4.12 95.63
C ALA A 244 9.82 4.29 96.46
N VAL A 245 10.89 4.85 95.88
CA VAL A 245 12.14 5.13 96.59
C VAL A 245 11.94 6.21 97.68
N GLU A 246 11.18 7.28 97.41
CA GLU A 246 10.83 8.29 98.44
C GLU A 246 10.04 7.69 99.61
N LYS A 247 9.13 6.76 99.31
CA LYS A 247 8.36 6.06 100.33
C LYS A 247 9.26 5.16 101.19
N VAL A 248 10.27 4.52 100.61
CA VAL A 248 11.26 3.74 101.36
C VAL A 248 12.14 4.65 102.22
N HIS A 249 12.63 5.76 101.66
CA HIS A 249 13.44 6.75 102.38
C HIS A 249 12.69 7.35 103.59
N SER A 250 11.44 7.79 103.40
CA SER A 250 10.61 8.36 104.47
C SER A 250 10.31 7.34 105.58
N ASN A 251 9.93 6.11 105.22
CA ASN A 251 9.67 5.05 106.19
C ASN A 251 10.92 4.71 107.04
N LEU A 252 12.09 4.60 106.41
CA LEU A 252 13.34 4.31 107.11
C LEU A 252 13.77 5.48 108.01
N THR A 253 13.56 6.72 107.57
CA THR A 253 13.82 7.93 108.37
C THR A 253 12.96 7.95 109.63
N VAL A 254 11.66 7.68 109.50
CA VAL A 254 10.74 7.61 110.65
C VAL A 254 11.14 6.51 111.64
N LYS A 255 11.52 5.32 111.14
CA LYS A 255 11.96 4.22 112.01
C LYS A 255 13.28 4.54 112.73
N LYS A 256 14.22 5.23 112.07
CA LYS A 256 15.46 5.70 112.70
C LYS A 256 15.16 6.65 113.87
N THR A 257 14.27 7.63 113.68
CA THR A 257 13.91 8.59 114.74
C THR A 257 13.35 7.91 115.98
N LYS A 258 12.46 6.92 115.80
CA LYS A 258 11.91 6.12 116.92
C LYS A 258 12.99 5.34 117.68
N LEU A 259 14.01 4.81 116.97
CA LEU A 259 15.10 4.08 117.60
C LEU A 259 15.98 5.00 118.48
N VAL A 260 16.24 6.24 118.03
CA VAL A 260 16.97 7.25 118.81
C VAL A 260 16.21 7.63 120.09
N GLU A 261 14.88 7.71 120.02
CA GLU A 261 14.03 8.06 121.16
C GLU A 261 14.02 6.96 122.25
N LEU A 262 13.93 5.68 121.85
CA LEU A 262 14.05 4.54 122.76
C LEU A 262 15.40 4.50 123.49
N LEU A 263 16.49 4.85 122.80
CA LEU A 263 17.84 4.90 123.38
C LEU A 263 18.01 6.00 124.44
N ARG A 264 17.35 7.16 124.25
CA ARG A 264 17.33 8.22 125.28
C ARG A 264 16.63 7.79 126.56
N ASN A 265 15.54 7.03 126.45
CA ASN A 265 14.80 6.55 127.63
C ASN A 265 15.64 5.59 128.48
N VAL A 266 16.43 4.70 127.85
CA VAL A 266 17.32 3.76 128.57
C VAL A 266 18.46 4.49 129.29
N GLN A 267 19.00 5.57 128.72
CA GLN A 267 19.99 6.41 129.41
C GLN A 267 19.42 7.08 130.68
N GLY A 268 18.14 7.48 130.66
CA GLY A 268 17.46 8.11 131.81
C GLY A 268 17.35 7.17 133.02
N TYR A 269 16.83 5.94 132.82
CA TYR A 269 16.68 4.98 133.92
C TYR A 269 18.00 4.55 134.55
N PHE A 270 19.07 4.45 133.75
CA PHE A 270 20.39 4.09 134.26
C PHE A 270 21.03 5.19 135.13
N ALA A 271 20.72 6.47 134.85
CA ALA A 271 21.18 7.60 135.66
C ALA A 271 20.57 7.60 137.08
N GLU A 272 19.30 7.21 137.22
CA GLU A 272 18.62 7.09 138.53
C GLU A 272 19.24 5.99 139.41
N ILE A 273 19.58 4.83 138.82
CA ILE A 273 20.24 3.72 139.54
C ILE A 273 21.64 4.12 140.03
N LYS A 274 22.41 4.83 139.19
CA LYS A 274 23.72 5.38 139.57
C LYS A 274 23.62 6.36 140.74
N GLN A 275 22.54 7.14 140.83
CA GLN A 275 22.31 8.11 141.89
C GLN A 275 22.02 7.46 143.26
N GLY A 276 21.14 6.44 143.31
CA GLY A 276 20.72 5.81 144.58
C GLY A 276 21.81 5.06 145.35
N VAL A 277 22.84 4.55 144.65
CA VAL A 277 23.92 3.74 145.25
C VAL A 277 25.15 4.58 145.61
N ARG A 278 25.58 5.50 144.73
CA ARG A 278 26.82 6.29 144.92
C ARG A 278 26.63 7.62 145.65
N GLY A 279 25.54 8.34 145.39
CA GLY A 279 25.32 9.67 145.97
C GLY A 279 26.37 10.72 145.57
N GLU A 280 26.62 10.93 144.27
CA GLU A 280 27.49 12.02 143.78
C GLU A 280 26.76 12.92 142.77
N VAL A 281 25.76 13.68 143.23
CA VAL A 281 25.37 14.98 142.63
C VAL A 281 24.81 15.88 143.76
N SER A 282 25.46 17.04 143.98
CA SER A 282 25.00 18.20 144.76
C SER A 282 24.40 17.98 146.16
N ASN A 283 25.19 18.27 147.21
CA ASN A 283 24.80 18.66 148.58
C ASN A 283 23.76 17.83 149.38
N LEU A 284 23.36 16.65 148.93
CA LEU A 284 22.52 15.72 149.69
C LEU A 284 23.33 14.46 150.06
N LYS A 285 23.71 14.39 151.34
CA LYS A 285 24.43 13.27 151.96
C LYS A 285 23.48 12.06 152.21
N SER A 286 23.09 11.32 151.16
CA SER A 286 22.00 10.31 151.26
C SER A 286 22.22 8.93 150.61
N GLY A 287 23.36 8.64 149.97
CA GLY A 287 23.62 7.33 149.36
C GLY A 287 23.87 6.21 150.38
N ILE A 288 23.52 4.96 150.04
CA ILE A 288 23.66 3.78 150.94
C ILE A 288 25.10 3.65 151.45
N MET A 289 26.09 3.89 150.59
CA MET A 289 27.52 3.82 150.94
C MET A 289 27.96 4.97 151.88
N PHE A 290 27.29 6.12 151.83
CA PHE A 290 27.54 7.24 152.75
C PHE A 290 26.95 6.96 154.14
N ALA A 291 25.70 6.47 154.21
CA ALA A 291 25.00 6.21 155.47
C ALA A 291 25.70 5.17 156.36
N TRP A 292 26.23 4.10 155.75
CA TRP A 292 26.97 3.06 156.46
C TRP A 292 28.24 3.58 157.16
N ASN A 293 28.95 4.51 156.52
CA ASN A 293 30.18 5.09 157.08
C ASN A 293 29.91 5.99 158.30
N GLU A 294 28.80 6.73 158.32
CA GLU A 294 28.45 7.57 159.49
C GLU A 294 27.97 6.76 160.70
N LEU A 295 27.25 5.66 160.48
CA LEU A 295 26.81 4.79 161.57
C LEU A 295 28.01 4.16 162.30
N LYS A 296 29.00 3.69 161.53
CA LYS A 296 30.27 3.17 162.05
C LYS A 296 30.97 4.18 162.95
N ARG A 297 31.03 5.46 162.57
CA ARG A 297 31.68 6.53 163.34
C ARG A 297 31.00 6.82 164.68
N LYS A 298 29.66 6.85 164.73
CA LYS A 298 28.91 7.20 165.96
C LYS A 298 29.07 6.16 167.07
N ILE A 299 29.00 4.87 166.73
CA ILE A 299 29.11 3.78 167.72
C ILE A 299 30.51 3.75 168.35
N THR A 300 31.57 3.97 167.56
CA THR A 300 32.94 4.06 168.09
C THR A 300 33.14 5.23 169.06
N THR A 301 32.37 6.32 168.90
CA THR A 301 32.51 7.53 169.76
C THR A 301 31.94 7.28 171.16
N SER A 302 30.75 6.69 171.29
CA SER A 302 30.10 6.46 172.59
C SER A 302 30.83 5.44 173.49
N VAL A 303 31.60 4.52 172.90
CA VAL A 303 32.42 3.57 173.69
C VAL A 303 33.61 4.26 174.36
N GLY A 304 34.19 5.29 173.72
CA GLY A 304 35.32 6.05 174.28
C GLY A 304 34.95 6.96 175.46
N GLU A 305 33.66 7.24 175.69
CA GLU A 305 33.18 8.08 176.78
C GLU A 305 33.07 7.34 178.13
N LEU A 306 33.08 6.00 178.13
CA LEU A 306 32.88 5.18 179.34
C LEU A 306 34.19 4.64 179.95
N TYR A 307 35.19 4.34 179.13
CA TYR A 307 36.53 3.93 179.57
C TYR A 307 37.55 4.09 178.43
N THR A 308 38.72 4.64 178.73
CA THR A 308 39.84 4.80 177.78
C THR A 308 41.19 4.67 178.49
N THR A 309 42.17 4.11 177.79
CA THR A 309 43.57 3.92 178.24
C THR A 309 44.47 5.13 177.93
N GLU A 310 43.98 6.16 177.25
CA GLU A 310 44.79 7.31 176.79
C GLU A 310 44.73 8.51 177.77
N THR A 311 45.88 8.93 178.27
CA THR A 311 46.06 10.06 179.20
C THR A 311 46.21 11.40 178.47
N GLY A 312 45.38 12.41 178.78
CA GLY A 312 45.65 13.76 178.26
C GLY A 312 44.62 14.89 178.41
N ASP A 313 43.44 14.72 179.04
CA ASP A 313 42.46 15.82 179.11
C ASP A 313 41.66 15.82 180.45
N PRO A 314 41.85 16.79 181.36
CA PRO A 314 41.21 16.82 182.68
C PRO A 314 39.69 17.07 182.66
N LEU A 315 39.10 17.39 181.50
CA LEU A 315 37.68 17.75 181.40
C LEU A 315 36.80 16.71 180.69
N LYS A 316 37.33 15.52 180.38
CA LYS A 316 36.54 14.38 179.90
C LYS A 316 36.25 13.41 181.04
N PHE A 317 34.96 13.23 181.32
CA PHE A 317 34.41 12.51 182.46
C PHE A 317 34.78 11.01 182.48
N ASN A 318 35.95 10.70 183.07
CA ASN A 318 36.45 9.34 183.30
C ASN A 318 35.98 8.78 184.65
N VAL A 319 34.68 8.50 184.75
CA VAL A 319 33.98 8.30 186.04
C VAL A 319 34.58 7.16 186.89
N LEU A 320 34.98 6.05 186.27
CA LEU A 320 35.52 4.88 187.01
C LEU A 320 36.97 5.05 187.49
N ARG A 321 37.73 6.04 186.97
CA ARG A 321 39.14 6.26 187.35
C ARG A 321 39.30 7.07 188.64
N ARG A 322 38.39 8.02 188.92
CA ARG A 322 38.50 8.98 190.05
C ARG A 322 38.45 8.36 191.45
N ILE A 323 37.85 7.17 191.61
CA ILE A 323 37.72 6.50 192.92
C ILE A 323 39.08 5.94 193.39
N VAL A 324 39.95 5.56 192.45
CA VAL A 324 41.29 5.04 192.75
C VAL A 324 42.21 6.15 193.27
N ASP A 325 42.10 7.36 192.71
CA ASP A 325 42.99 8.48 193.02
C ASP A 325 42.76 9.07 194.43
N GLY A 326 41.56 8.92 195.02
CA GLY A 326 41.23 9.48 196.34
C GLY A 326 41.87 8.75 197.53
N VAL A 327 41.92 7.42 197.49
CA VAL A 327 42.50 6.58 198.58
C VAL A 327 44.02 6.75 198.66
N GLN A 328 44.66 7.05 197.53
CA GLN A 328 46.08 7.39 197.47
C GLN A 328 46.40 8.65 198.30
N LYS A 329 45.54 9.68 198.27
CA LYS A 329 45.80 10.95 198.94
C LYS A 329 45.91 10.81 200.47
N TYR A 330 44.99 10.11 201.13
CA TYR A 330 44.98 9.96 202.61
C TYR A 330 46.18 9.18 203.16
N SER A 331 46.72 8.22 202.40
CA SER A 331 47.88 7.45 202.84
C SER A 331 49.13 8.30 203.06
N LYS A 332 49.22 9.47 202.40
CA LYS A 332 50.38 10.36 202.46
C LYS A 332 50.59 11.02 203.82
N ASN A 333 49.59 11.07 204.71
CA ASN A 333 49.72 11.68 206.05
C ASN A 333 50.66 10.89 206.99
N PHE A 334 51.07 9.70 206.57
CA PHE A 334 52.02 8.82 207.26
C PHE A 334 53.39 8.79 206.55
N ASN A 335 53.74 9.84 205.79
CA ASN A 335 55.03 10.03 205.12
C ASN A 335 55.60 11.43 205.46
N ASP A 336 56.92 11.56 205.64
CA ASP A 336 57.59 12.75 206.23
C ASP A 336 57.95 13.86 205.21
N GLU A 337 57.53 13.74 203.95
CA GLU A 337 57.82 14.73 202.90
C GLU A 337 56.87 15.94 202.95
N GLU A 338 57.41 17.15 202.85
CA GLU A 338 56.62 18.39 202.76
C GLU A 338 55.69 18.34 201.53
N ASN A 339 54.38 18.29 201.74
CA ASN A 339 53.39 18.36 200.67
C ASN A 339 53.35 19.80 200.10
N GLU A 340 53.77 19.96 198.84
CA GLU A 340 53.46 21.16 198.06
C GLU A 340 51.97 21.15 197.69
N GLY A 341 51.12 21.78 198.51
CA GLY A 341 49.71 22.00 198.18
C GLY A 341 48.99 22.89 199.18
N GLU A 342 48.44 24.01 198.67
CA GLU A 342 47.51 24.90 199.37
C GLU A 342 46.22 24.13 199.74
N ASP A 343 46.04 23.72 201.00
CA ASP A 343 44.76 23.69 201.75
C ASP A 343 44.99 23.09 203.17
N ASP A 344 44.38 23.71 204.18
CA ASP A 344 44.84 23.88 205.57
C ASP A 344 44.65 22.69 206.58
N GLU A 345 44.60 21.41 206.17
CA GLU A 345 44.23 20.30 207.08
C GLU A 345 45.17 19.07 207.14
N ASP A 346 46.35 19.12 206.53
CA ASP A 346 47.25 17.96 206.49
C ASP A 346 47.93 17.73 207.86
N LYS A 347 47.25 16.98 208.76
CA LYS A 347 47.79 16.50 210.04
C LYS A 347 48.98 15.57 209.82
N LYS A 348 50.09 15.81 210.52
CA LYS A 348 51.21 14.86 210.61
C LYS A 348 50.89 13.78 211.64
N PHE A 349 51.58 12.65 211.57
CA PHE A 349 51.41 11.58 212.56
C PHE A 349 51.64 12.06 214.00
N GLU A 350 52.55 13.02 214.22
CA GLU A 350 52.77 13.61 215.56
C GLU A 350 51.56 14.41 216.09
N ASP A 351 50.76 15.02 215.20
CA ASP A 351 49.55 15.77 215.59
C ASP A 351 48.43 14.81 215.97
N ILE A 352 48.31 13.69 215.25
CA ILE A 352 47.40 12.60 215.59
C ILE A 352 47.76 12.01 216.97
N LEU A 353 49.06 11.92 217.29
CA LEU A 353 49.53 11.42 218.57
C LEU A 353 49.24 12.39 219.73
N GLN A 354 49.37 13.69 219.49
CA GLN A 354 49.06 14.74 220.48
C GLN A 354 47.59 14.66 220.90
N ASP A 355 46.67 14.51 219.94
CA ASP A 355 45.23 14.37 220.22
C ASP A 355 44.96 13.20 221.20
N TRP A 356 45.71 12.09 221.08
CA TRP A 356 45.58 10.94 222.00
C TRP A 356 46.08 11.22 223.42
N ILE A 357 47.16 12.00 223.59
CA ILE A 357 47.72 12.35 224.90
C ILE A 357 46.80 13.31 225.65
N ASP A 358 46.26 14.30 224.93
CA ASP A 358 45.37 15.31 225.50
C ASP A 358 44.07 14.69 226.04
N ASP A 359 43.50 13.69 225.36
CA ASP A 359 42.32 12.94 225.83
C ASP A 359 42.59 12.16 227.14
N LEU A 360 43.79 11.60 227.30
CA LEU A 360 44.17 10.78 228.47
C LEU A 360 44.33 11.60 229.76
N LEU A 361 44.67 12.89 229.65
CA LEU A 361 44.89 13.80 230.78
C LEU A 361 43.60 14.18 231.55
N TYR A 362 42.42 13.86 231.02
CA TYR A 362 41.12 14.17 231.63
C TYR A 362 40.43 12.98 232.33
N ILE A 363 41.07 11.81 232.32
CA ILE A 363 40.47 10.55 232.77
C ILE A 363 40.85 10.26 234.25
N GLU A 364 39.96 9.67 235.06
CA GLU A 364 40.27 9.16 236.40
C GLU A 364 41.08 7.83 236.32
N PRO A 365 42.09 7.56 237.17
CA PRO A 365 42.53 8.35 238.33
C PRO A 365 43.55 9.46 238.02
N VAL A 366 43.97 9.61 236.75
CA VAL A 366 45.03 10.55 236.31
C VAL A 366 44.75 11.98 236.76
N LYS A 367 43.56 12.52 236.46
CA LYS A 367 43.22 13.89 236.86
C LYS A 367 43.25 14.06 238.40
N SER A 368 42.81 13.05 239.14
CA SER A 368 42.71 13.07 240.61
C SER A 368 44.09 13.12 241.26
N TYR A 369 45.04 12.35 240.74
CA TYR A 369 46.44 12.42 241.15
C TYR A 369 47.05 13.78 240.88
N ILE A 370 46.80 14.36 239.70
CA ILE A 370 47.26 15.71 239.36
C ILE A 370 46.68 16.74 240.33
N GLY A 371 45.40 16.64 240.70
CA GLY A 371 44.81 17.58 241.66
C GLY A 371 45.35 17.46 243.08
N LYS A 372 45.59 16.24 243.55
CA LYS A 372 46.19 15.99 244.87
C LYS A 372 47.64 16.48 244.94
N TYR A 373 48.41 16.28 243.86
CA TYR A 373 49.75 16.86 243.70
C TYR A 373 49.73 18.38 243.87
N VAL A 374 48.77 19.05 243.21
CA VAL A 374 48.63 20.50 243.34
C VAL A 374 48.30 20.89 244.79
N THR A 375 47.38 20.20 245.46
CA THR A 375 46.96 20.53 246.83
C THR A 375 48.10 20.34 247.84
N ASP A 376 48.80 19.20 247.77
CA ASP A 376 49.90 18.82 248.67
C ASP A 376 51.12 19.74 248.57
N ASN A 377 51.21 20.54 247.50
CA ASN A 377 52.30 21.48 247.22
C ASN A 377 51.82 22.91 247.02
N SER A 378 50.61 23.24 247.44
CA SER A 378 49.99 24.54 247.16
C SER A 378 50.85 25.77 247.48
N GLY A 379 51.70 25.71 248.51
CA GLY A 379 52.63 26.81 248.82
C GLY A 379 53.91 26.84 247.97
N SER A 380 54.10 25.88 247.08
CA SER A 380 55.32 25.65 246.27
C SER A 380 55.05 25.62 244.77
N ILE A 381 53.79 25.61 244.33
CA ILE A 381 53.43 25.71 242.92
C ILE A 381 52.98 27.14 242.67
N GLU A 382 53.44 27.72 241.58
CA GLU A 382 53.05 29.04 241.17
C GLU A 382 51.53 29.10 240.98
N SER A 383 50.91 30.12 241.55
CA SER A 383 49.44 30.21 241.65
C SER A 383 48.68 30.09 240.31
N THR A 384 49.36 30.32 239.18
CA THR A 384 48.85 30.14 237.80
C THR A 384 48.56 28.69 237.41
N TYR A 385 49.29 27.73 237.98
CA TYR A 385 49.08 26.30 237.73
C TYR A 385 48.18 25.64 238.77
N THR A 386 47.92 26.33 239.90
CA THR A 386 47.06 25.83 240.97
C THR A 386 45.60 26.26 240.83
N THR A 387 45.26 26.93 239.73
CA THR A 387 43.90 27.39 239.51
C THR A 387 43.07 26.23 238.98
N GLU A 388 42.17 25.73 239.83
CA GLU A 388 41.18 24.74 239.40
C GLU A 388 40.23 25.38 238.39
N GLU A 389 40.01 24.65 237.31
CA GLU A 389 38.98 24.97 236.35
C GLU A 389 37.67 24.32 236.79
N GLY A 390 36.64 25.13 236.89
CA GLY A 390 35.31 24.68 237.31
C GLY A 390 35.12 24.67 238.83
N GLU A 391 34.19 23.84 239.29
CA GLU A 391 33.78 23.79 240.69
C GLU A 391 34.96 23.46 241.61
N LYS A 392 35.09 24.21 242.71
CA LYS A 392 36.14 24.03 243.73
C LYS A 392 36.16 22.56 244.18
N GLY A 393 37.25 21.85 243.93
CA GLY A 393 37.39 20.39 244.08
C GLY A 393 37.36 19.56 242.78
N SER A 394 37.36 20.18 241.57
CA SER A 394 37.27 19.47 240.27
C SER A 394 38.52 18.67 239.90
N GLY A 395 39.67 19.04 240.46
CA GLY A 395 40.97 18.44 240.16
C GLY A 395 41.52 18.72 238.75
N ILE A 396 40.94 19.64 237.97
CA ILE A 396 41.39 19.94 236.59
C ILE A 396 42.21 21.22 236.55
N TYR A 397 43.41 21.11 235.98
CA TYR A 397 44.38 22.20 235.89
C TYR A 397 44.86 22.32 234.44
N LEU A 398 44.05 22.97 233.59
CA LEU A 398 44.25 23.05 232.14
C LEU A 398 45.69 23.42 231.71
N LYS A 399 46.23 24.49 232.31
CA LYS A 399 47.61 24.94 232.03
C LYS A 399 48.64 23.90 232.44
N LEU A 400 48.44 23.22 233.57
CA LEU A 400 49.31 22.15 234.03
C LEU A 400 49.24 20.93 233.10
N ASN A 401 48.04 20.47 232.75
CA ASN A 401 47.84 19.36 231.81
C ASN A 401 48.53 19.64 230.46
N LYS A 402 48.42 20.85 229.94
CA LYS A 402 49.05 21.23 228.68
C LYS A 402 50.58 21.16 228.75
N VAL A 403 51.16 21.55 229.88
CA VAL A 403 52.60 21.39 230.14
C VAL A 403 52.97 19.90 230.18
N ILE A 404 52.17 19.07 230.86
CA ILE A 404 52.40 17.61 230.92
C ILE A 404 52.34 16.98 229.53
N SER A 405 51.29 17.27 228.74
CA SER A 405 51.12 16.73 227.38
C SER A 405 52.32 17.03 226.48
N GLY A 406 52.73 18.31 226.45
CA GLY A 406 53.86 18.75 225.62
C GLY A 406 55.17 18.06 226.01
N LEU A 407 55.40 17.86 227.30
CA LEU A 407 56.60 17.19 227.79
C LEU A 407 56.58 15.68 227.50
N ILE A 408 55.43 15.00 227.64
CA ILE A 408 55.30 13.58 227.27
C ILE A 408 55.58 13.39 225.78
N LYS A 409 54.93 14.17 224.91
CA LYS A 409 55.17 14.11 223.46
C LYS A 409 56.65 14.32 223.13
N GLY A 410 57.28 15.30 223.78
CA GLY A 410 58.70 15.62 223.59
C GLY A 410 59.62 14.43 223.84
N LYS A 411 59.27 13.52 224.76
CA LYS A 411 60.05 12.32 225.07
C LYS A 411 59.79 11.13 224.14
N LEU A 412 58.73 11.16 223.32
CA LEU A 412 58.30 10.06 222.42
C LEU A 412 58.72 10.21 220.95
N LYS A 413 59.65 11.11 220.64
CA LYS A 413 60.10 11.36 219.25
C LYS A 413 60.64 10.11 218.55
N LYS A 414 61.28 9.20 219.27
CA LYS A 414 61.93 8.01 218.71
C LYS A 414 60.90 7.03 218.13
N GLU A 415 59.79 6.90 218.84
CA GLU A 415 58.66 6.03 218.50
C GLU A 415 57.84 6.60 217.34
N ILE A 416 57.66 7.92 217.32
CA ILE A 416 57.00 8.65 216.22
C ILE A 416 57.75 8.42 214.90
N SER A 417 59.08 8.59 214.88
CA SER A 417 59.86 8.40 213.65
C SER A 417 59.81 6.97 213.11
N GLN A 418 59.69 5.95 213.97
CA GLN A 418 59.56 4.56 213.52
C GLN A 418 58.22 4.28 212.83
N ALA A 419 57.14 4.93 213.27
CA ALA A 419 55.81 4.78 212.68
C ALA A 419 55.74 5.32 211.24
N VAL A 420 56.33 6.50 211.02
CA VAL A 420 56.35 7.18 209.72
C VAL A 420 57.20 6.40 208.70
N LEU A 421 58.40 5.96 209.10
CA LEU A 421 59.27 5.15 208.23
C LEU A 421 58.60 3.84 207.75
N ALA A 422 57.82 3.20 208.62
CA ALA A 422 57.16 1.93 208.32
C ALA A 422 56.03 2.08 207.29
N ALA A 423 55.29 3.19 207.32
CA ALA A 423 54.22 3.45 206.37
C ALA A 423 54.74 3.94 205.01
N ALA A 424 55.75 4.83 204.99
CA ALA A 424 56.32 5.41 203.76
C ALA A 424 56.83 4.34 202.77
N ALA A 425 57.52 3.31 203.27
CA ALA A 425 58.10 2.23 202.44
C ALA A 425 57.05 1.44 201.61
N LEU A 426 55.80 1.36 202.09
CA LEU A 426 54.72 0.66 201.40
C LEU A 426 53.97 1.56 200.40
N ILE A 427 54.03 2.87 200.57
CA ILE A 427 53.35 3.84 199.70
C ILE A 427 54.08 3.98 198.36
N GLU A 428 55.42 4.01 198.32
CA GLU A 428 56.21 4.06 197.08
C GLU A 428 55.95 2.84 196.17
N HIS A 429 55.90 1.64 196.77
CA HIS A 429 55.70 0.39 196.02
C HIS A 429 54.31 0.27 195.37
N ALA A 430 53.32 1.00 195.87
CA ALA A 430 51.95 0.97 195.34
C ALA A 430 51.79 1.72 194.00
N ALA A 431 52.74 2.59 193.62
CA ALA A 431 52.65 3.43 192.42
C ALA A 431 52.81 2.66 191.09
N ASP A 432 53.69 1.64 191.05
CA ASP A 432 54.20 1.07 189.80
C ASP A 432 53.60 -0.28 189.37
N THR A 433 53.03 -1.07 190.28
CA THR A 433 52.92 -2.53 189.99
C THR A 433 51.64 -3.24 190.44
N SER A 434 50.65 -2.58 191.04
CA SER A 434 49.45 -3.30 191.50
C SER A 434 48.24 -3.15 190.56
N ALA A 435 47.60 -4.29 190.26
CA ALA A 435 46.27 -4.36 189.65
C ALA A 435 45.16 -3.85 190.60
N ASP A 436 45.47 -3.72 191.90
CA ASP A 436 44.56 -3.28 192.96
C ASP A 436 45.13 -2.11 193.79
N LYS A 437 45.27 -0.96 193.14
CA LYS A 437 45.85 0.27 193.71
C LYS A 437 45.17 0.73 195.01
N ILE A 438 43.85 0.55 195.13
CA ILE A 438 43.08 0.95 196.31
C ILE A 438 43.49 0.13 197.56
N LYS A 439 43.70 -1.18 197.41
CA LYS A 439 44.04 -2.07 198.53
C LYS A 439 45.45 -1.81 199.06
N ALA A 440 46.38 -1.45 198.18
CA ALA A 440 47.77 -1.18 198.53
C ALA A 440 47.94 0.05 199.43
N TYR A 441 47.31 1.19 199.09
CA TYR A 441 47.45 2.43 199.87
C TYR A 441 46.84 2.36 201.28
N ALA A 442 45.69 1.71 201.44
CA ALA A 442 45.06 1.55 202.75
C ALA A 442 45.87 0.65 203.69
N SER A 443 46.54 -0.38 203.15
CA SER A 443 47.38 -1.29 203.93
C SER A 443 48.63 -0.60 204.51
N ALA A 444 49.15 0.44 203.85
CA ALA A 444 50.32 1.17 204.34
C ALA A 444 50.05 1.95 205.64
N VAL A 445 48.87 2.59 205.74
CA VAL A 445 48.45 3.36 206.94
C VAL A 445 48.28 2.44 208.16
N GLN A 446 47.67 1.28 207.96
CA GLN A 446 47.54 0.24 209.00
C GLN A 446 48.91 -0.15 209.59
N PHE A 447 49.92 -0.27 208.73
CA PHE A 447 51.26 -0.72 209.12
C PHE A 447 51.99 0.33 209.99
N GLY A 448 51.82 1.62 209.70
CA GLY A 448 52.41 2.72 210.46
C GLY A 448 51.92 2.79 211.92
N CYS A 449 50.61 2.69 212.15
CA CYS A 449 50.04 2.70 213.51
C CYS A 449 50.52 1.53 214.37
N ASN A 450 50.65 0.32 213.80
CA ASN A 450 51.17 -0.85 214.51
C ASN A 450 52.64 -0.71 214.91
N ALA A 451 53.44 -0.04 214.09
CA ALA A 451 54.85 0.21 214.37
C ALA A 451 55.03 1.16 215.58
N PHE A 452 54.23 2.23 215.68
CA PHE A 452 54.25 3.14 216.83
C PHE A 452 53.98 2.41 218.16
N ALA A 453 52.90 1.62 218.20
CA ALA A 453 52.48 0.90 219.40
C ALA A 453 53.57 -0.06 219.92
N LYS A 454 54.24 -0.76 219.00
CA LYS A 454 55.31 -1.70 219.33
C LYS A 454 56.52 -0.99 219.91
N ALA A 455 56.96 0.11 219.29
CA ALA A 455 58.13 0.87 219.72
C ALA A 455 57.96 1.43 221.14
N LEU A 456 56.81 2.04 221.44
CA LEU A 456 56.51 2.60 222.76
C LEU A 456 56.37 1.50 223.84
N GLY A 457 55.77 0.37 223.50
CA GLY A 457 55.61 -0.78 224.40
C GLY A 457 56.90 -1.52 224.74
N GLU A 458 57.94 -1.44 223.89
CA GLU A 458 59.26 -1.97 224.18
C GLU A 458 60.05 -1.07 225.14
N ARG A 459 59.91 0.26 225.01
CA ARG A 459 60.61 1.22 225.87
C ARG A 459 60.10 1.25 227.31
N LEU A 460 58.80 1.04 227.50
CA LEU A 460 58.15 0.89 228.82
C LEU A 460 58.73 -0.25 229.69
N LYS A 461 59.52 -1.16 229.11
CA LYS A 461 60.07 -2.35 229.79
C LYS A 461 61.52 -2.21 230.23
N ILE A 462 62.15 -1.06 230.03
CA ILE A 462 63.57 -0.85 230.29
C ILE A 462 63.76 -0.44 231.77
N GLU A 463 64.60 -1.18 232.50
CA GLU A 463 64.97 -0.96 233.92
C GLU A 463 66.50 -1.09 234.14
N ASP A 464 67.32 -0.56 233.23
CA ASP A 464 68.79 -0.69 233.31
C ASP A 464 69.48 0.52 233.98
N GLY A 465 68.70 1.55 234.32
CA GLY A 465 69.15 2.81 234.90
C GLY A 465 69.86 3.75 233.92
N GLY A 466 69.85 3.45 232.62
CA GLY A 466 70.39 4.35 231.59
C GLY A 466 69.45 5.51 231.26
N GLU A 467 69.85 6.32 230.28
CA GLU A 467 69.04 7.45 229.79
C GLU A 467 67.70 7.00 229.16
N ASP A 468 67.61 5.73 228.76
CA ASP A 468 66.40 5.08 228.22
C ASP A 468 65.64 4.23 229.25
N ASP A 469 66.12 4.12 230.49
CA ASP A 469 65.36 3.47 231.57
C ASP A 469 64.05 4.20 231.82
N PHE A 470 62.95 3.44 231.86
CA PHE A 470 61.62 4.02 231.96
C PHE A 470 61.44 4.78 233.28
N ALA A 471 61.96 4.25 234.39
CA ALA A 471 61.88 4.94 235.68
C ALA A 471 62.67 6.26 235.66
N THR A 472 63.84 6.28 235.00
CA THR A 472 64.63 7.49 234.79
C THR A 472 63.93 8.48 233.88
N VAL A 473 63.35 8.06 232.75
CA VAL A 473 62.60 8.94 231.84
C VAL A 473 61.42 9.60 232.56
N ILE A 474 60.63 8.82 233.30
CA ILE A 474 59.54 9.35 234.13
C ILE A 474 60.08 10.30 235.19
N GLY A 475 61.12 9.90 235.92
CA GLY A 475 61.74 10.73 236.95
C GLY A 475 62.21 12.08 236.40
N THR A 476 62.82 12.08 235.22
CA THR A 476 63.28 13.29 234.53
C THR A 476 62.10 14.17 234.12
N LEU A 477 61.04 13.58 233.55
CA LEU A 477 59.80 14.24 233.17
C LEU A 477 59.16 14.94 234.39
N VAL A 478 59.09 14.23 235.51
CA VAL A 478 58.55 14.76 236.77
C VAL A 478 59.40 15.92 237.27
N GLN A 479 60.72 15.84 237.13
CA GLN A 479 61.61 16.91 237.54
C GLN A 479 61.44 18.17 236.66
N GLU A 480 61.34 17.98 235.34
CA GLU A 480 61.07 19.06 234.37
C GLU A 480 59.71 19.71 234.65
N ILE A 481 58.69 18.92 234.96
CA ILE A 481 57.37 19.42 235.35
C ILE A 481 57.46 20.21 236.66
N GLY A 482 58.11 19.65 237.68
CA GLY A 482 58.29 20.32 238.97
C GLY A 482 59.00 21.67 238.85
N GLU A 483 59.98 21.77 237.94
CA GLU A 483 60.69 23.02 237.68
C GLU A 483 59.88 24.03 236.88
N ALA A 484 59.10 23.57 235.90
CA ALA A 484 58.25 24.45 235.12
C ALA A 484 57.20 25.19 235.97
N VAL A 485 56.91 24.68 237.18
CA VAL A 485 55.75 25.13 237.98
C VAL A 485 56.08 25.73 239.36
N LYS A 486 57.35 25.89 239.77
CA LYS A 486 57.70 26.24 241.16
C LYS A 486 57.41 27.69 241.60
N GLU A 487 57.05 27.87 242.87
CA GLU A 487 57.05 29.14 243.61
C GLU A 487 58.19 29.11 244.64
N GLY A 488 59.32 29.70 244.27
CA GLY A 488 60.54 29.68 245.07
C GLY A 488 61.30 28.35 245.00
N ASN A 489 60.82 27.30 245.67
CA ASN A 489 61.46 25.97 245.68
C ASN A 489 60.59 24.92 244.97
N PRO A 490 61.19 23.93 244.28
CA PRO A 490 60.45 22.85 243.63
C PRO A 490 59.52 22.11 244.60
N PRO A 491 58.31 21.74 244.15
CA PRO A 491 57.40 20.87 244.89
C PRO A 491 58.11 19.60 245.36
N LYS A 492 57.82 19.17 246.58
CA LYS A 492 58.48 17.98 247.16
C LYS A 492 57.57 16.76 247.17
N ASN A 493 56.26 16.96 247.27
CA ASN A 493 55.31 15.88 247.22
C ASN A 493 55.02 15.57 245.75
N THR A 494 55.92 14.84 245.07
CA THR A 494 55.80 14.51 243.63
C THR A 494 55.16 13.16 243.34
N GLY A 495 54.88 12.34 244.36
CA GLY A 495 54.42 10.96 244.17
C GLY A 495 53.17 10.83 243.29
N GLU A 496 52.21 11.75 243.43
CA GLU A 496 50.96 11.66 242.67
C GLU A 496 51.15 12.05 241.19
N VAL A 497 51.97 13.08 240.86
CA VAL A 497 52.21 13.43 239.45
C VAL A 497 53.01 12.36 238.71
N THR A 498 53.91 11.66 239.42
CA THR A 498 54.61 10.49 238.87
C THR A 498 53.63 9.40 238.44
N ALA A 499 52.65 9.07 239.30
CA ALA A 499 51.64 8.05 238.99
C ALA A 499 50.76 8.44 237.78
N ALA A 500 50.44 9.73 237.64
CA ALA A 500 49.66 10.24 236.53
C ALA A 500 50.38 10.06 235.17
N ILE A 501 51.66 10.44 235.10
CA ILE A 501 52.43 10.36 233.85
C ILE A 501 52.64 8.90 233.43
N GLN A 502 52.90 8.01 234.40
CA GLN A 502 53.14 6.59 234.14
C GLN A 502 51.92 5.93 233.45
N LEU A 503 50.71 6.23 233.94
CA LEU A 503 49.46 5.76 233.34
C LEU A 503 49.22 6.26 231.91
N ILE A 504 49.56 7.52 231.62
CA ILE A 504 49.35 8.10 230.28
C ILE A 504 50.22 7.40 229.25
N VAL A 505 51.51 7.21 229.55
CA VAL A 505 52.45 6.58 228.61
C VAL A 505 52.08 5.13 228.34
N GLU A 506 51.57 4.40 229.35
CA GLU A 506 51.08 3.03 229.18
C GLU A 506 49.83 2.94 228.28
N GLN A 507 48.87 3.87 228.42
CA GLN A 507 47.62 3.87 227.63
C GLN A 507 47.81 4.18 226.14
N LEU A 508 48.81 4.99 225.78
CA LEU A 508 49.10 5.35 224.39
C LEU A 508 49.35 4.15 223.47
N VAL A 509 49.89 3.05 223.99
CA VAL A 509 50.10 1.80 223.25
C VAL A 509 48.77 1.18 222.80
N GLY A 510 47.75 1.27 223.65
CA GLY A 510 46.41 0.72 223.39
C GLY A 510 45.68 1.46 222.27
N VAL A 511 45.75 2.79 222.25
CA VAL A 511 45.04 3.63 221.27
C VAL A 511 45.55 3.41 219.84
N ALA A 512 46.87 3.38 219.65
CA ALA A 512 47.49 3.16 218.34
C ALA A 512 47.15 1.79 217.72
N SER A 513 47.06 0.75 218.57
CA SER A 513 46.76 -0.62 218.14
C SER A 513 45.31 -0.78 217.68
N GLY A 514 44.37 -0.06 218.31
CA GLY A 514 42.95 -0.10 217.96
C GLY A 514 42.64 0.49 216.57
N ALA A 515 43.32 1.59 216.20
CA ALA A 515 43.11 2.25 214.92
C ALA A 515 43.51 1.39 213.71
N ALA A 516 44.57 0.58 213.84
CA ALA A 516 45.02 -0.31 212.77
C ALA A 516 44.01 -1.45 212.47
N ALA A 517 43.39 -2.02 213.51
CA ALA A 517 42.48 -3.16 213.37
C ALA A 517 41.18 -2.82 212.62
N GLU A 518 40.66 -1.60 212.73
CA GLU A 518 39.38 -1.23 212.10
C GLU A 518 39.52 -0.93 210.60
N LEU A 519 40.70 -0.48 210.15
CA LEU A 519 41.03 -0.29 208.73
C LEU A 519 41.07 -1.64 207.96
N GLU A 520 41.55 -2.69 208.62
CA GLU A 520 41.62 -4.05 208.07
C GLU A 520 40.21 -4.61 207.78
N ARG A 521 39.25 -4.40 208.70
CA ARG A 521 37.86 -4.84 208.53
C ARG A 521 37.15 -4.19 207.34
N PHE A 522 37.47 -2.95 206.99
CA PHE A 522 36.86 -2.21 205.88
C PHE A 522 37.24 -2.78 204.51
N LEU A 523 38.48 -3.27 204.36
CA LEU A 523 39.01 -3.79 203.10
C LEU A 523 38.47 -5.19 202.76
N ASP A 524 38.22 -6.05 203.74
CA ASP A 524 37.86 -7.45 203.50
C ASP A 524 36.34 -7.72 203.33
N LYS A 525 35.44 -6.81 203.73
CA LYS A 525 33.98 -7.07 203.72
C LYS A 525 33.13 -6.33 202.67
N SER A 526 33.68 -5.37 201.90
CA SER A 526 32.88 -4.39 201.13
C SER A 526 32.62 -4.70 199.63
N ASN A 527 33.30 -5.67 199.00
CA ASN A 527 33.17 -6.07 197.58
C ASN A 527 33.24 -4.91 196.54
N LEU A 528 33.72 -3.74 196.92
CA LEU A 528 33.72 -2.54 196.09
C LEU A 528 34.75 -2.64 194.94
N VAL A 529 35.85 -3.37 195.16
CA VAL A 529 36.97 -3.49 194.22
C VAL A 529 36.61 -4.32 192.99
N ASP A 530 35.96 -5.48 193.17
CA ASP A 530 35.67 -6.43 192.08
C ASP A 530 34.62 -5.94 191.07
N ASN A 531 33.58 -5.22 191.55
CA ASN A 531 32.48 -4.75 190.69
C ASN A 531 32.91 -3.66 189.70
N ILE A 532 33.85 -2.79 190.09
CA ILE A 532 34.35 -1.70 189.24
C ILE A 532 35.21 -2.27 188.09
N GLN A 533 35.93 -3.37 188.32
CA GLN A 533 36.75 -4.01 187.29
C GLN A 533 35.93 -4.75 186.21
N LEU A 534 34.79 -5.36 186.56
CA LEU A 534 33.90 -6.04 185.60
C LEU A 534 33.22 -5.07 184.62
N ALA A 535 32.83 -3.89 185.09
CA ALA A 535 32.23 -2.84 184.26
C ALA A 535 33.19 -2.36 183.15
N ILE A 536 34.48 -2.24 183.46
CA ILE A 536 35.52 -1.85 182.51
C ILE A 536 35.68 -2.90 181.39
N LYS A 537 35.63 -4.19 181.71
CA LYS A 537 35.85 -5.29 180.74
C LYS A 537 34.75 -5.40 179.67
N SER A 538 33.51 -5.08 180.00
CA SER A 538 32.37 -5.20 179.07
C SER A 538 32.36 -4.14 177.97
N VAL A 539 32.80 -2.91 178.29
CA VAL A 539 32.86 -1.78 177.35
C VAL A 539 33.90 -2.01 176.24
N VAL A 540 35.03 -2.65 176.58
CA VAL A 540 36.10 -2.98 175.61
C VAL A 540 35.65 -3.97 174.54
N ASN A 541 34.72 -4.88 174.86
CA ASN A 541 34.30 -5.94 173.94
C ASN A 541 33.37 -5.45 172.79
N ILE A 542 32.70 -4.30 172.96
CA ILE A 542 31.89 -3.66 171.92
C ILE A 542 32.78 -2.97 170.88
N ALA A 543 33.90 -2.40 171.31
CA ALA A 543 34.85 -1.71 170.43
C ALA A 543 35.44 -2.64 169.35
N THR A 544 35.68 -3.91 169.69
CA THR A 544 36.41 -4.87 168.82
C THR A 544 35.61 -5.31 167.58
N GLN A 545 34.27 -5.24 167.59
CA GLN A 545 33.43 -5.63 166.43
C GLN A 545 33.56 -4.70 165.22
N PHE A 546 34.09 -3.49 165.42
CA PHE A 546 34.30 -2.48 164.37
C PHE A 546 35.76 -2.35 163.92
N ASP A 547 36.64 -3.18 164.47
CA ASP A 547 38.06 -3.22 164.10
C ASP A 547 38.23 -3.74 162.67
N LYS A 548 39.02 -3.01 161.89
CA LYS A 548 39.27 -3.26 160.47
C LYS A 548 40.26 -4.39 160.22
N GLN A 549 41.04 -4.81 161.22
CA GLN A 549 42.12 -5.78 161.02
C GLN A 549 41.67 -7.25 160.95
N ASN A 550 40.41 -7.55 161.32
CA ASN A 550 39.88 -8.92 161.28
C ASN A 550 38.64 -9.02 160.38
N ALA A 551 38.80 -9.60 159.19
CA ALA A 551 37.76 -9.72 158.15
C ALA A 551 36.54 -10.57 158.58
N SER A 552 36.66 -11.32 159.67
CA SER A 552 35.56 -12.14 160.24
C SER A 552 34.47 -11.28 160.87
N ASN A 553 34.83 -10.09 161.35
CA ASN A 553 33.97 -9.15 162.05
C ASN A 553 32.91 -8.57 161.12
N PHE A 554 31.78 -8.13 161.67
CA PHE A 554 30.64 -7.70 160.88
C PHE A 554 30.90 -6.40 160.09
N GLY A 555 31.72 -5.48 160.61
CA GLY A 555 32.06 -4.22 159.94
C GLY A 555 32.71 -4.40 158.55
N PRO A 556 33.85 -5.11 158.43
CA PRO A 556 34.55 -5.31 157.16
C PRO A 556 33.77 -6.11 156.08
N LYS A 557 32.87 -7.03 156.46
CA LYS A 557 32.05 -7.80 155.50
C LYS A 557 31.07 -6.92 154.71
N ILE A 558 30.48 -5.93 155.37
CA ILE A 558 29.54 -4.98 154.74
C ILE A 558 30.31 -4.00 153.83
N ASP A 559 31.53 -3.62 154.20
CA ASP A 559 32.41 -2.78 153.36
C ASP A 559 32.72 -3.45 152.00
N THR A 560 32.88 -4.78 151.97
CA THR A 560 33.20 -5.55 150.75
C THR A 560 32.01 -5.67 149.80
N ALA A 561 30.83 -6.02 150.31
CA ALA A 561 29.63 -6.22 149.47
C ALA A 561 29.17 -4.93 148.76
N LEU A 562 29.27 -3.77 149.42
CA LEU A 562 28.95 -2.48 148.80
C LEU A 562 29.98 -2.08 147.72
N GLY A 563 31.22 -2.57 147.80
CA GLY A 563 32.27 -2.34 146.81
C GLY A 563 32.02 -3.04 145.47
N GLU A 564 31.50 -4.27 145.48
CA GLU A 564 31.23 -5.05 144.25
C GLU A 564 30.07 -4.45 143.42
N VAL A 565 28.99 -4.03 144.08
CA VAL A 565 27.85 -3.36 143.43
C VAL A 565 28.30 -2.08 142.71
N ASN A 566 29.25 -1.35 143.29
CA ASN A 566 29.80 -0.14 142.72
C ASN A 566 30.58 -0.36 141.41
N GLN A 567 31.25 -1.51 141.25
CA GLN A 567 32.00 -1.84 140.03
C GLN A 567 31.08 -2.20 138.86
N ASN A 568 29.99 -2.92 139.11
CA ASN A 568 29.03 -3.29 138.06
C ASN A 568 28.33 -2.08 137.43
N ILE A 569 28.06 -1.03 138.23
CA ILE A 569 27.50 0.25 137.74
C ILE A 569 28.49 1.00 136.82
N MET A 570 29.80 0.86 137.04
CA MET A 570 30.83 1.46 136.17
C MET A 570 30.93 0.79 134.80
N ALA A 571 30.80 -0.53 134.72
CA ALA A 571 30.92 -1.28 133.46
C ALA A 571 29.80 -0.93 132.45
N VAL A 572 28.56 -0.73 132.92
CA VAL A 572 27.41 -0.38 132.05
C VAL A 572 27.45 1.08 131.61
N SER A 573 28.07 1.98 132.38
CA SER A 573 28.24 3.40 132.01
C SER A 573 29.03 3.57 130.69
N GLY A 574 29.99 2.68 130.41
CA GLY A 574 30.84 2.74 129.21
C GLY A 574 30.14 2.49 127.87
N TYR A 575 28.93 1.90 127.86
CA TYR A 575 28.14 1.70 126.63
C TYR A 575 27.36 2.95 126.20
N PHE A 576 27.24 3.96 127.07
CA PHE A 576 26.43 5.16 126.85
C PHE A 576 27.23 6.47 126.77
N GLU A 577 28.56 6.43 126.97
CA GLU A 577 29.44 7.60 126.90
C GLU A 577 29.94 7.85 125.46
N VAL A 578 29.86 9.11 125.02
CA VAL A 578 30.38 9.57 123.73
C VAL A 578 31.82 10.02 123.93
N GLN A 579 32.80 9.16 123.61
CA GLN A 579 34.20 9.58 123.45
C GLN A 579 34.64 9.42 122.00
N GLN A 580 35.24 10.48 121.45
CA GLN A 580 35.60 10.66 120.03
C GLN A 580 36.68 9.72 119.47
N THR A 581 37.13 8.72 120.22
CA THR A 581 38.17 7.78 119.77
C THR A 581 37.60 6.38 119.58
N ARG A 582 37.62 5.96 118.31
CA ARG A 582 37.25 4.63 117.76
C ARG A 582 37.37 3.47 118.77
N LYS A 583 36.23 2.98 119.25
CA LYS A 583 36.02 1.57 119.62
C LYS A 583 34.68 1.11 119.03
N GLU A 584 34.71 0.00 118.30
CA GLU A 584 33.67 -0.52 117.38
C GLU A 584 32.38 -1.06 118.05
N GLY A 585 31.99 -0.57 119.23
CA GLY A 585 30.87 -1.12 120.01
C GLY A 585 29.71 -0.17 120.32
N SER A 586 29.80 1.11 119.97
CA SER A 586 28.77 2.11 120.35
C SER A 586 27.54 2.05 119.44
N ILE A 587 26.35 1.94 120.04
CA ILE A 587 25.05 1.97 119.34
C ILE A 587 24.86 3.27 118.52
N PHE A 588 25.50 4.38 118.93
CA PHE A 588 25.43 5.65 118.19
C PHE A 588 26.20 5.65 116.86
N ASN A 589 27.25 4.83 116.71
CA ASN A 589 27.99 4.69 115.45
C ASN A 589 27.19 3.91 114.38
N GLN A 590 26.43 2.89 114.78
CA GLN A 590 25.54 2.16 113.87
C GLN A 590 24.40 3.06 113.34
N LEU A 591 23.88 3.97 114.17
CA LEU A 591 22.93 5.01 113.77
C LEU A 591 23.50 6.02 112.74
N GLY A 592 24.81 6.25 112.77
CA GLY A 592 25.53 7.05 111.77
C GLY A 592 25.58 6.38 110.39
N THR A 593 25.76 5.05 110.34
CA THR A 593 25.80 4.29 109.08
C THR A 593 24.42 4.30 108.38
N ILE A 594 23.34 4.14 109.14
CA ILE A 594 21.96 4.27 108.62
C ILE A 594 21.69 5.69 108.06
N GLN A 595 22.33 6.73 108.61
CA GLN A 595 22.21 8.10 108.06
C GLN A 595 22.81 8.21 106.67
N MET A 596 23.95 7.57 106.42
CA MET A 596 24.62 7.63 105.13
C MET A 596 23.82 6.95 104.02
N GLU A 597 23.18 5.81 104.32
CA GLU A 597 22.30 5.13 103.37
C GLU A 597 20.99 5.89 103.11
N LEU A 598 20.42 6.55 104.13
CA LEU A 598 19.30 7.48 103.93
C LEU A 598 19.69 8.64 102.99
N ALA A 599 20.84 9.28 103.23
CA ALA A 599 21.35 10.35 102.36
C ALA A 599 21.68 9.88 100.92
N ARG A 600 21.92 8.57 100.72
CA ARG A 600 22.07 7.98 99.39
C ARG A 600 20.72 7.77 98.70
N LEU A 601 19.73 7.24 99.41
CA LEU A 601 18.36 7.09 98.90
C LEU A 601 17.74 8.45 98.55
N GLU A 602 17.98 9.49 99.35
CA GLU A 602 17.54 10.86 99.07
C GLU A 602 18.16 11.41 97.76
N ARG A 603 19.44 11.11 97.49
CA ARG A 603 20.08 11.48 96.22
C ARG A 603 19.51 10.73 95.02
N ILE A 604 19.16 9.46 95.18
CA ILE A 604 18.55 8.66 94.10
C ILE A 604 17.16 9.19 93.74
N SER A 605 16.36 9.56 94.74
CA SER A 605 14.97 10.01 94.55
C SER A 605 14.80 11.51 94.35
N LYS A 606 15.89 12.29 94.38
CA LYS A 606 15.88 13.75 94.29
C LYS A 606 15.14 14.20 93.03
N TYR A 607 14.23 15.16 93.19
CA TYR A 607 13.37 15.62 92.10
C TYR A 607 14.07 16.60 91.13
N ASP A 608 15.28 17.03 91.44
CA ASP A 608 16.03 17.93 90.57
C ASP A 608 16.77 17.17 89.45
N LYS A 609 17.53 17.92 88.66
CA LYS A 609 18.27 17.41 87.50
C LYS A 609 19.46 16.52 87.89
N GLU A 610 19.82 16.46 89.17
CA GLU A 610 20.95 15.68 89.70
C GLU A 610 20.50 14.35 90.30
N GLY A 611 19.19 14.15 90.52
CA GLY A 611 18.64 12.89 90.98
C GLY A 611 18.81 11.78 89.94
N GLU A 612 19.41 10.65 90.34
CA GLU A 612 19.78 9.56 89.41
C GLU A 612 18.59 9.05 88.57
N ILE A 613 17.40 8.93 89.18
CA ILE A 613 16.18 8.49 88.47
C ILE A 613 15.75 9.52 87.42
N ASN A 614 15.84 10.82 87.74
CA ASN A 614 15.47 11.89 86.80
C ASN A 614 16.49 12.05 85.67
N VAL A 615 17.78 11.83 85.94
CA VAL A 615 18.81 11.74 84.88
C VAL A 615 18.48 10.61 83.92
N LYS A 616 18.15 9.42 84.43
CA LYS A 616 17.77 8.27 83.58
C LYS A 616 16.45 8.46 82.84
N LYS A 617 15.49 9.18 83.43
CA LYS A 617 14.25 9.63 82.77
C LYS A 617 14.58 10.57 81.60
N SER A 618 15.47 11.54 81.80
CA SER A 618 15.92 12.47 80.75
C SER A 618 16.70 11.78 79.64
N ASP A 619 17.59 10.84 79.97
CA ASP A 619 18.32 10.01 78.98
C ASP A 619 17.33 9.20 78.13
N SER A 620 16.36 8.56 78.78
CA SER A 620 15.31 7.79 78.11
C SER A 620 14.43 8.68 77.24
N ASP A 621 14.09 9.89 77.69
CA ASP A 621 13.33 10.86 76.89
C ASP A 621 14.10 11.30 75.63
N GLY A 622 15.42 11.50 75.76
CA GLY A 622 16.31 11.77 74.63
C GLY A 622 16.36 10.62 73.62
N LEU A 623 16.40 9.37 74.09
CA LEU A 623 16.30 8.18 73.22
C LEU A 623 14.93 8.07 72.55
N MET A 624 13.85 8.36 73.26
CA MET A 624 12.48 8.38 72.72
C MET A 624 12.32 9.45 71.65
N HIS A 625 12.90 10.64 71.84
CA HIS A 625 12.94 11.68 70.81
C HIS A 625 13.68 11.23 69.55
N LYS A 626 14.84 10.56 69.70
CA LYS A 626 15.59 10.00 68.56
C LYS A 626 14.79 8.91 67.83
N LEU A 627 14.12 8.02 68.56
CA LEU A 627 13.27 6.98 67.96
C LEU A 627 12.08 7.60 67.21
N LYS A 628 11.41 8.60 67.78
CA LYS A 628 10.35 9.36 67.11
C LYS A 628 10.83 10.03 65.84
N GLY A 629 12.04 10.61 65.87
CA GLY A 629 12.72 11.16 64.71
C GLY A 629 12.88 10.11 63.60
N LYS A 630 13.42 8.93 63.93
CA LYS A 630 13.54 7.82 62.97
C LYS A 630 12.20 7.35 62.39
N ILE A 631 11.15 7.28 63.20
CA ILE A 631 9.80 6.90 62.72
C ILE A 631 9.25 8.00 61.80
N SER A 632 9.50 9.28 62.11
CA SER A 632 9.12 10.41 61.25
C SER A 632 9.88 10.37 59.92
N ASP A 633 11.18 10.05 59.92
CA ASP A 633 11.95 9.84 58.68
C ASP A 633 11.37 8.70 57.85
N ILE A 634 10.95 7.59 58.47
CA ILE A 634 10.29 6.47 57.76
C ILE A 634 8.98 6.95 57.12
N ARG A 635 8.15 7.70 57.86
CA ARG A 635 6.92 8.31 57.32
C ARG A 635 7.23 9.20 56.12
N ASP A 636 8.25 10.04 56.20
CA ASP A 636 8.61 10.98 55.14
C ASP A 636 9.11 10.23 53.90
N ARG A 637 9.91 9.17 54.08
CA ARG A 637 10.31 8.28 52.98
C ARG A 637 9.12 7.52 52.36
N ILE A 638 8.13 7.12 53.15
CA ILE A 638 6.88 6.53 52.62
C ILE A 638 6.13 7.57 51.77
N ASN A 639 6.08 8.84 52.19
CA ASN A 639 5.47 9.91 51.39
C ASN A 639 6.22 10.16 50.07
N GLU A 640 7.55 10.07 50.07
CA GLU A 640 8.34 10.13 48.83
C GLU A 640 8.01 8.96 47.90
N VAL A 641 7.86 7.74 48.43
CA VAL A 641 7.43 6.56 47.66
C VAL A 641 6.02 6.76 47.09
N ASP A 642 5.08 7.28 47.88
CA ASP A 642 3.71 7.62 47.45
C ASP A 642 3.72 8.55 46.24
N LEU A 643 4.48 9.64 46.30
CA LEU A 643 4.65 10.59 45.18
C LEU A 643 5.31 9.94 43.96
N ALA A 644 6.31 9.06 44.17
CA ALA A 644 6.96 8.35 43.08
C ALA A 644 6.01 7.37 42.38
N VAL A 645 5.17 6.67 43.14
CA VAL A 645 4.14 5.76 42.62
C VAL A 645 3.07 6.53 41.85
N GLU A 646 2.57 7.65 42.37
CA GLU A 646 1.62 8.52 41.64
C GLU A 646 2.18 9.00 40.30
N LYS A 647 3.44 9.43 40.30
CA LYS A 647 4.13 9.88 39.08
C LYS A 647 4.26 8.73 38.08
N ALA A 648 4.70 7.55 38.53
CA ALA A 648 4.85 6.37 37.68
C ALA A 648 3.51 5.90 37.10
N GLU A 649 2.42 5.94 37.88
CA GLU A 649 1.08 5.61 37.40
C GLU A 649 0.66 6.55 36.27
N LYS A 650 0.88 7.86 36.47
CA LYS A 650 0.53 8.89 35.50
C LYS A 650 1.33 8.75 34.21
N GLU A 651 2.64 8.52 34.29
CA GLU A 651 3.50 8.32 33.12
C GLU A 651 3.13 7.05 32.35
N LEU A 652 2.94 5.92 33.03
CA LEU A 652 2.54 4.68 32.36
C LEU A 652 1.16 4.79 31.71
N LYS A 653 0.20 5.46 32.36
CA LYS A 653 -1.12 5.75 31.77
C LYS A 653 -0.99 6.64 30.52
N ALA A 654 -0.11 7.65 30.56
CA ALA A 654 0.15 8.50 29.40
C ALA A 654 0.75 7.70 28.23
N PHE A 655 1.71 6.81 28.49
CA PHE A 655 2.28 5.91 27.48
C PHE A 655 1.24 4.97 26.87
N ILE A 656 0.38 4.37 27.70
CA ILE A 656 -0.70 3.49 27.21
C ILE A 656 -1.70 4.28 26.36
N ASN A 657 -2.07 5.50 26.76
CA ASN A 657 -2.94 6.35 25.96
C ASN A 657 -2.29 6.76 24.63
N ALA A 658 -0.99 7.04 24.61
CA ALA A 658 -0.25 7.30 23.38
C ALA A 658 -0.23 6.06 22.48
N ALA A 659 -0.05 4.85 23.04
CA ALA A 659 -0.14 3.60 22.29
C ALA A 659 -1.54 3.39 21.69
N LYS A 660 -2.62 3.65 22.45
CA LYS A 660 -4.00 3.63 21.93
C LYS A 660 -4.15 4.60 20.75
N ALA A 661 -3.72 5.86 20.92
CA ALA A 661 -3.80 6.86 19.86
C ALA A 661 -3.03 6.43 18.60
N ALA A 662 -1.81 5.91 18.76
CA ALA A 662 -0.98 5.42 17.66
C ALA A 662 -1.62 4.25 16.91
N VAL A 663 -2.23 3.29 17.62
CA VAL A 663 -2.97 2.16 17.01
C VAL A 663 -4.18 2.67 16.22
N HIS A 664 -4.94 3.61 16.78
CA HIS A 664 -6.10 4.19 16.10
C HIS A 664 -5.70 5.01 14.86
N GLU A 665 -4.65 5.82 14.96
CA GLU A 665 -4.11 6.61 13.84
C GLU A 665 -3.57 5.70 12.73
N ALA A 666 -2.80 4.67 13.09
CA ALA A 666 -2.28 3.69 12.14
C ALA A 666 -3.41 2.96 11.40
N HIS A 667 -4.44 2.51 12.12
CA HIS A 667 -5.62 1.90 11.51
C HIS A 667 -6.34 2.87 10.55
N GLY A 668 -6.53 4.13 10.96
CA GLY A 668 -7.12 5.17 10.13
C GLY A 668 -6.33 5.42 8.84
N ASN A 669 -5.00 5.57 8.96
CA ASN A 669 -4.09 5.81 7.84
C ASN A 669 -4.07 4.64 6.85
N VAL A 670 -4.01 3.40 7.35
CA VAL A 670 -4.06 2.20 6.49
C VAL A 670 -5.41 2.11 5.77
N SER A 671 -6.53 2.32 6.48
CA SER A 671 -7.86 2.28 5.88
C SER A 671 -8.05 3.34 4.78
N HIS A 672 -7.56 4.56 5.01
CA HIS A 672 -7.56 5.64 4.03
C HIS A 672 -6.70 5.30 2.81
N THR A 673 -5.47 4.82 3.04
CA THR A 673 -4.53 4.46 1.98
C THR A 673 -5.07 3.34 1.09
N VAL A 674 -5.67 2.29 1.68
CA VAL A 674 -6.28 1.19 0.91
C VAL A 674 -7.46 1.68 0.08
N SER A 675 -8.29 2.58 0.64
CA SER A 675 -9.42 3.18 -0.09
C SER A 675 -8.95 4.07 -1.26
N GLN A 676 -7.87 4.83 -1.06
CA GLN A 676 -7.27 5.63 -2.12
C GLN A 676 -6.66 4.76 -3.21
N LEU A 677 -5.90 3.72 -2.85
CA LEU A 677 -5.34 2.75 -3.79
C LEU A 677 -6.45 2.07 -4.61
N GLN A 678 -7.55 1.66 -3.98
CA GLN A 678 -8.72 1.10 -4.67
C GLN A 678 -9.26 2.07 -5.72
N LYS A 679 -9.43 3.35 -5.37
CA LYS A 679 -9.92 4.38 -6.30
C LYS A 679 -8.96 4.57 -7.47
N GLU A 680 -7.66 4.72 -7.21
CA GLU A 680 -6.64 4.93 -8.24
C GLU A 680 -6.54 3.75 -9.21
N LEU A 681 -6.57 2.51 -8.69
CA LEU A 681 -6.55 1.30 -9.51
C LEU A 681 -7.81 1.18 -10.38
N LEU A 682 -8.99 1.52 -9.87
CA LEU A 682 -10.23 1.53 -10.65
C LEU A 682 -10.20 2.60 -11.76
N GLU A 683 -9.74 3.81 -11.45
CA GLU A 683 -9.57 4.87 -12.45
C GLU A 683 -8.55 4.49 -13.54
N GLN A 684 -7.45 3.86 -13.16
CA GLN A 684 -6.44 3.40 -14.11
C GLN A 684 -6.95 2.23 -14.98
N THR A 685 -7.75 1.34 -14.40
CA THR A 685 -8.43 0.25 -15.11
C THR A 685 -9.41 0.83 -16.14
N GLU A 686 -10.25 1.79 -15.76
CA GLU A 686 -11.17 2.49 -16.67
C GLU A 686 -10.42 3.10 -17.86
N LYS A 687 -9.37 3.88 -17.59
CA LYS A 687 -8.55 4.52 -18.63
C LYS A 687 -7.95 3.48 -19.59
N SER A 688 -7.37 2.41 -19.05
CA SER A 688 -6.69 1.38 -19.84
C SER A 688 -7.68 0.62 -20.73
N PHE A 689 -8.82 0.21 -20.19
CA PHE A 689 -9.86 -0.45 -20.99
C PHE A 689 -10.50 0.49 -22.01
N LYS A 690 -10.69 1.78 -21.70
CA LYS A 690 -11.14 2.76 -22.68
C LYS A 690 -10.16 2.87 -23.86
N ILE A 691 -8.86 2.95 -23.59
CA ILE A 691 -7.81 2.98 -24.63
C ILE A 691 -7.87 1.71 -25.49
N LEU A 692 -7.93 0.53 -24.86
CA LEU A 692 -7.99 -0.76 -25.58
C LEU A 692 -9.25 -0.87 -26.43
N THR A 693 -10.41 -0.51 -25.89
CA THR A 693 -11.68 -0.51 -26.62
C THR A 693 -11.66 0.44 -27.80
N THR A 694 -11.21 1.69 -27.61
CA THR A 694 -11.07 2.65 -28.70
C THR A 694 -10.08 2.15 -29.76
N ALA A 695 -8.93 1.61 -29.35
CA ALA A 695 -7.95 1.07 -30.31
C ALA A 695 -8.51 -0.10 -31.13
N ALA A 696 -9.24 -1.04 -30.51
CA ALA A 696 -9.87 -2.15 -31.22
C ALA A 696 -10.94 -1.65 -32.21
N GLN A 697 -11.75 -0.67 -31.80
CA GLN A 697 -12.79 -0.06 -32.63
C GLN A 697 -12.19 0.72 -33.81
N THR A 698 -11.12 1.48 -33.60
CA THR A 698 -10.45 2.22 -34.67
C THR A 698 -9.71 1.29 -35.63
N LEU A 699 -9.02 0.25 -35.14
CA LEU A 699 -8.37 -0.75 -35.99
C LEU A 699 -9.37 -1.47 -36.91
N PHE A 700 -10.57 -1.75 -36.42
CA PHE A 700 -11.62 -2.36 -37.22
C PHE A 700 -12.13 -1.43 -38.33
N ALA A 701 -12.35 -0.14 -38.01
CA ALA A 701 -12.70 0.88 -39.00
C ALA A 701 -11.58 1.06 -40.04
N ASP A 702 -10.33 1.13 -39.60
CA ASP A 702 -9.15 1.33 -40.45
C ASP A 702 -8.93 0.15 -41.40
N ALA A 703 -9.19 -1.08 -40.96
CA ALA A 703 -9.16 -2.25 -41.84
C ALA A 703 -10.16 -2.11 -43.01
N HIS A 704 -11.39 -1.67 -42.75
CA HIS A 704 -12.38 -1.45 -43.81
C HIS A 704 -12.11 -0.21 -44.67
N LYS A 705 -11.52 0.85 -44.10
CA LYS A 705 -10.97 1.97 -44.90
C LYS A 705 -9.90 1.47 -45.88
N ALA A 706 -9.03 0.56 -45.45
CA ALA A 706 -8.02 -0.06 -46.30
C ALA A 706 -8.65 -0.99 -47.37
N ASP A 707 -9.69 -1.75 -47.03
CA ASP A 707 -10.46 -2.55 -47.99
C ASP A 707 -11.05 -1.67 -49.11
N LEU A 708 -11.60 -0.50 -48.76
CA LEU A 708 -12.12 0.47 -49.74
C LEU A 708 -11.02 1.07 -50.63
N GLN A 709 -9.85 1.38 -50.08
CA GLN A 709 -8.71 1.87 -50.87
C GLN A 709 -8.17 0.79 -51.83
N ALA A 710 -8.13 -0.47 -51.39
CA ALA A 710 -7.78 -1.59 -52.25
C ALA A 710 -8.81 -1.75 -53.38
N LEU A 711 -10.10 -1.60 -53.07
CA LEU A 711 -11.17 -1.63 -54.07
C LEU A 711 -11.09 -0.45 -55.04
N GLN A 712 -10.81 0.76 -54.56
CA GLN A 712 -10.58 1.94 -55.41
C GLN A 712 -9.46 1.69 -56.41
N THR A 713 -8.35 1.11 -55.93
CA THR A 713 -7.20 0.76 -56.78
C THR A 713 -7.61 -0.23 -57.87
N LEU A 714 -8.39 -1.26 -57.50
CA LEU A 714 -8.92 -2.22 -58.47
C LEU A 714 -9.85 -1.56 -59.49
N VAL A 715 -10.79 -0.71 -59.05
CA VAL A 715 -11.70 0.03 -59.94
C VAL A 715 -10.91 0.91 -60.91
N THR A 716 -9.89 1.60 -60.43
CA THR A 716 -9.03 2.47 -61.25
C THR A 716 -8.29 1.65 -62.31
N GLN A 717 -7.68 0.52 -61.94
CA GLN A 717 -7.01 -0.38 -62.88
C GLN A 717 -7.97 -0.95 -63.94
N GLN A 718 -9.15 -1.41 -63.51
CA GLN A 718 -10.16 -1.95 -64.42
C GLN A 718 -10.72 -0.86 -65.35
N LYS A 719 -10.88 0.38 -64.86
CA LYS A 719 -11.22 1.53 -65.70
C LYS A 719 -10.17 1.76 -66.79
N GLU A 720 -8.88 1.71 -66.46
CA GLU A 720 -7.81 1.87 -67.46
C GLU A 720 -7.84 0.76 -68.53
N GLU A 721 -8.08 -0.49 -68.14
CA GLU A 721 -8.23 -1.61 -69.08
C GLU A 721 -9.48 -1.45 -69.96
N ILE A 722 -10.62 -1.07 -69.37
CA ILE A 722 -11.85 -0.75 -70.10
C ILE A 722 -11.62 0.37 -71.11
N GLU A 723 -10.93 1.44 -70.72
CA GLU A 723 -10.55 2.52 -71.63
C GLU A 723 -9.64 2.02 -72.77
N LYS A 724 -8.69 1.10 -72.49
CA LYS A 724 -7.86 0.47 -73.54
C LYS A 724 -8.71 -0.34 -74.51
N ILE A 725 -9.65 -1.16 -74.02
CA ILE A 725 -10.58 -1.95 -74.84
C ILE A 725 -11.43 -1.03 -75.71
N ILE A 726 -12.07 0.00 -75.14
CA ILE A 726 -12.87 1.00 -75.88
C ILE A 726 -12.01 1.69 -76.94
N ARG A 727 -10.78 2.13 -76.60
CA ARG A 727 -9.87 2.78 -77.56
C ARG A 727 -9.44 1.83 -78.69
N LYS A 728 -9.26 0.53 -78.40
CA LYS A 728 -8.89 -0.49 -79.41
C LYS A 728 -10.07 -0.75 -80.34
N ASP A 729 -11.27 -0.90 -79.79
CA ASP A 729 -12.50 -1.13 -80.55
C ASP A 729 -12.86 0.05 -81.46
N LYS A 730 -12.83 1.30 -80.95
CA LYS A 730 -13.03 2.53 -81.73
C LYS A 730 -12.07 2.70 -82.92
N ARG A 731 -10.90 2.03 -82.91
CA ARG A 731 -9.85 2.18 -83.93
C ARG A 731 -9.85 1.10 -85.01
N ASN A 732 -10.57 0.01 -84.83
CA ASN A 732 -10.49 -1.17 -85.70
C ASN A 732 -11.85 -1.55 -86.29
N GLY A 733 -11.85 -2.50 -87.23
CA GLY A 733 -13.09 -3.08 -87.78
C GLY A 733 -13.97 -2.05 -88.50
N VAL A 734 -15.29 -2.27 -88.45
CA VAL A 734 -16.30 -1.43 -89.10
C VAL A 734 -16.35 -0.03 -88.48
N LYS A 735 -16.24 0.09 -87.14
CA LYS A 735 -16.23 1.39 -86.44
C LYS A 735 -15.04 2.26 -86.86
N GLY A 736 -13.85 1.67 -86.95
CA GLY A 736 -12.67 2.37 -87.47
C GLY A 736 -12.80 2.77 -88.95
N LEU A 737 -13.48 1.97 -89.79
CA LEU A 737 -13.76 2.31 -91.18
C LEU A 737 -14.66 3.55 -91.27
N LEU A 738 -15.76 3.56 -90.51
CA LEU A 738 -16.69 4.69 -90.45
C LEU A 738 -15.99 5.97 -89.97
N ARG A 739 -15.11 5.84 -88.97
CA ARG A 739 -14.26 6.94 -88.51
C ARG A 739 -13.31 7.45 -89.60
N GLU A 740 -12.61 6.58 -90.32
CA GLU A 740 -11.71 7.00 -91.40
C GLU A 740 -12.46 7.63 -92.58
N MET A 741 -13.64 7.11 -92.93
CA MET A 741 -14.52 7.69 -93.96
C MET A 741 -15.01 9.09 -93.58
N TYR A 742 -15.19 9.36 -92.28
CA TYR A 742 -15.64 10.65 -91.75
C TYR A 742 -14.51 11.53 -91.17
N LYS A 743 -13.26 11.08 -91.24
CA LYS A 743 -12.09 11.80 -90.69
C LYS A 743 -12.02 13.22 -91.27
N THR A 744 -11.60 14.18 -90.45
CA THR A 744 -11.65 15.64 -90.77
C THR A 744 -13.08 16.13 -91.07
N SER A 745 -14.06 15.68 -90.28
CA SER A 745 -15.48 16.08 -90.38
C SER A 745 -16.10 15.86 -91.76
N GLY A 746 -15.68 14.78 -92.44
CA GLY A 746 -16.12 14.46 -93.79
C GLY A 746 -15.62 15.43 -94.87
N SER A 747 -14.57 16.21 -94.62
CA SER A 747 -14.06 17.20 -95.60
C SER A 747 -13.73 16.57 -96.96
N ARG A 748 -13.15 15.36 -96.99
CA ARG A 748 -12.85 14.63 -98.23
C ARG A 748 -14.11 14.24 -98.99
N PHE A 749 -15.13 13.74 -98.28
CA PHE A 749 -16.44 13.47 -98.86
C PHE A 749 -17.12 14.75 -99.35
N LYS A 750 -16.97 15.87 -98.63
CA LYS A 750 -17.43 17.20 -99.06
C LYS A 750 -16.75 17.62 -100.37
N THR A 751 -15.42 17.48 -100.49
CA THR A 751 -14.71 17.80 -101.74
C THR A 751 -15.12 16.92 -102.92
N LEU A 752 -15.44 15.65 -102.68
CA LEU A 752 -16.00 14.74 -103.69
C LEU A 752 -17.40 15.20 -104.11
N LYS A 753 -18.27 15.55 -103.16
CA LYS A 753 -19.61 16.08 -103.43
C LYS A 753 -19.53 17.38 -104.24
N ASP A 754 -18.67 18.32 -103.84
CA ASP A 754 -18.50 19.60 -104.53
C ASP A 754 -18.03 19.41 -105.99
N ALA A 755 -17.32 18.32 -106.30
CA ALA A 755 -16.93 17.97 -107.67
C ALA A 755 -18.08 17.40 -108.52
N VAL A 756 -19.16 16.90 -107.90
CA VAL A 756 -20.35 16.34 -108.58
C VAL A 756 -21.45 17.39 -108.80
N SER A 757 -21.54 18.42 -107.95
CA SER A 757 -22.67 19.37 -107.94
C SER A 757 -22.60 20.53 -108.94
N SER A 758 -21.60 20.60 -109.83
CA SER A 758 -21.47 21.68 -110.83
C SER A 758 -22.01 21.22 -112.20
N GLN A 759 -23.17 21.68 -112.68
CA GLN A 759 -23.60 21.39 -114.07
C GLN A 759 -22.87 22.30 -115.06
N PRO A 760 -22.13 21.78 -116.07
CA PRO A 760 -21.49 22.62 -117.08
C PRO A 760 -22.45 22.97 -118.23
N GLY A 761 -22.45 24.22 -118.68
CA GLY A 761 -23.27 24.69 -119.81
C GLY A 761 -22.72 24.40 -121.21
N LYS A 762 -21.48 23.89 -121.34
CA LYS A 762 -20.81 23.59 -122.63
C LYS A 762 -20.16 22.19 -122.63
N SER A 763 -20.06 21.56 -123.80
CA SER A 763 -19.47 20.21 -123.99
C SER A 763 -18.00 20.11 -123.52
N GLU A 764 -17.19 21.13 -123.79
CA GLU A 764 -15.76 21.19 -123.43
C GLU A 764 -15.51 21.24 -121.89
N ASP A 765 -16.51 21.69 -121.12
CA ASP A 765 -16.46 21.77 -119.66
C ASP A 765 -16.80 20.43 -118.98
N HIS A 766 -17.50 19.52 -119.67
CA HIS A 766 -17.83 18.18 -119.15
C HIS A 766 -16.57 17.33 -118.97
N ALA A 767 -15.60 17.43 -119.89
CA ALA A 767 -14.33 16.71 -119.77
C ALA A 767 -13.51 17.19 -118.56
N LYS A 768 -13.45 18.51 -118.31
CA LYS A 768 -12.75 19.09 -117.15
C LYS A 768 -13.41 18.69 -115.83
N MET A 769 -14.75 18.72 -115.77
CA MET A 769 -15.52 18.26 -114.61
C MET A 769 -15.24 16.79 -114.30
N PHE A 770 -15.29 15.92 -115.33
CA PHE A 770 -15.02 14.50 -115.18
C PHE A 770 -13.60 14.23 -114.67
N ARG A 771 -12.58 14.98 -115.15
CA ARG A 771 -11.20 14.90 -114.62
C ARG A 771 -11.12 15.27 -113.14
N ARG A 772 -11.78 16.38 -112.74
CA ARG A 772 -11.82 16.81 -111.33
C ARG A 772 -12.50 15.76 -110.47
N LEU A 773 -13.60 15.19 -110.96
CA LEU A 773 -14.32 14.11 -110.28
C LEU A 773 -13.45 12.86 -110.12
N SER A 774 -12.77 12.40 -111.18
CA SER A 774 -11.84 11.27 -111.11
C SER A 774 -10.71 11.50 -110.11
N SER A 775 -10.16 12.72 -110.05
CA SER A 775 -9.12 13.08 -109.08
C SER A 775 -9.65 13.09 -107.64
N LYS A 776 -10.82 13.68 -107.38
CA LYS A 776 -11.41 13.73 -106.03
C LYS A 776 -11.92 12.39 -105.55
N PHE A 777 -12.40 11.55 -106.48
CA PHE A 777 -12.79 10.17 -106.18
C PHE A 777 -11.57 9.32 -105.82
N LYS A 778 -10.46 9.49 -106.54
CA LYS A 778 -9.16 8.89 -106.20
C LYS A 778 -8.74 9.27 -104.77
N GLU A 779 -8.69 10.55 -104.44
CA GLU A 779 -8.32 11.03 -103.09
C GLU A 779 -9.17 10.40 -101.97
N TYR A 780 -10.48 10.22 -102.21
CA TYR A 780 -11.41 9.63 -101.25
C TYR A 780 -11.22 8.11 -101.10
N LEU A 781 -11.29 7.35 -102.19
CA LEU A 781 -11.22 5.89 -102.14
C LEU A 781 -9.86 5.37 -101.69
N VAL A 782 -8.78 6.08 -102.01
CA VAL A 782 -7.44 5.68 -101.58
C VAL A 782 -7.33 5.61 -100.08
N LYS A 783 -7.92 6.56 -99.35
CA LYS A 783 -7.86 6.56 -97.88
C LYS A 783 -8.65 5.43 -97.26
N VAL A 784 -9.76 5.08 -97.89
CA VAL A 784 -10.55 3.89 -97.53
C VAL A 784 -9.72 2.63 -97.78
N LEU A 785 -9.13 2.47 -98.97
CA LEU A 785 -8.28 1.33 -99.33
C LEU A 785 -6.99 1.24 -98.50
N ASP A 786 -6.36 2.36 -98.14
CA ASP A 786 -5.20 2.43 -97.24
C ASP A 786 -5.57 1.88 -95.85
N TYR A 787 -6.71 2.31 -95.29
CA TYR A 787 -7.21 1.81 -94.01
C TYR A 787 -7.49 0.31 -94.08
N LEU A 788 -8.13 -0.16 -95.15
CA LEU A 788 -8.48 -1.56 -95.33
C LEU A 788 -7.23 -2.43 -95.49
N GLU A 789 -6.29 -2.02 -96.34
CA GLU A 789 -4.99 -2.66 -96.52
C GLU A 789 -4.31 -2.86 -95.16
N TYR A 790 -4.23 -1.80 -94.36
CA TYR A 790 -3.68 -1.86 -92.99
C TYR A 790 -4.50 -2.75 -92.03
N GLN A 791 -5.83 -2.68 -92.08
CA GLN A 791 -6.70 -3.46 -91.19
C GLN A 791 -6.66 -4.95 -91.45
N VAL A 792 -6.35 -5.37 -92.69
CA VAL A 792 -6.30 -6.78 -93.07
C VAL A 792 -4.89 -7.37 -93.00
N MET A 793 -3.84 -6.55 -92.81
CA MET A 793 -2.48 -7.01 -92.50
C MET A 793 -2.43 -7.78 -91.17
N THR A 794 -1.47 -8.70 -91.05
CA THR A 794 -1.28 -9.52 -89.84
C THR A 794 -0.55 -8.71 -88.76
N PRO A 795 -1.09 -8.58 -87.53
CA PRO A 795 -0.39 -7.94 -86.40
C PRO A 795 0.89 -8.70 -85.99
N LYS A 796 1.97 -8.01 -85.61
CA LYS A 796 3.22 -8.64 -85.12
C LYS A 796 3.18 -9.04 -83.62
N GLY A 797 2.15 -8.64 -82.88
CA GLY A 797 1.91 -8.96 -81.46
C GLY A 797 0.72 -8.15 -80.93
N ASP A 798 0.31 -8.37 -79.68
CA ASP A 798 -0.88 -7.71 -79.10
C ASP A 798 -0.69 -6.21 -78.83
N GLU A 799 0.55 -5.75 -78.65
CA GLU A 799 0.87 -4.37 -78.21
C GLU A 799 1.62 -3.51 -79.25
N THR A 800 2.13 -4.08 -80.34
CA THR A 800 2.93 -3.32 -81.33
C THR A 800 2.07 -2.83 -82.51
N PRO A 801 2.19 -1.54 -82.92
CA PRO A 801 1.46 -1.03 -84.09
C PRO A 801 2.00 -1.55 -85.43
N GLU A 802 3.10 -2.30 -85.44
CA GLU A 802 3.66 -2.88 -86.65
C GLU A 802 2.82 -4.06 -87.15
N ARG A 803 2.38 -3.96 -88.41
CA ARG A 803 1.66 -5.02 -89.11
C ARG A 803 2.48 -5.51 -90.30
N LYS A 804 2.33 -6.79 -90.67
CA LYS A 804 3.01 -7.43 -91.80
C LYS A 804 2.01 -7.70 -92.92
N HIS A 805 2.42 -7.44 -94.17
CA HIS A 805 1.63 -7.80 -95.36
C HIS A 805 1.34 -9.31 -95.38
N ASN A 806 0.13 -9.64 -95.79
CA ASN A 806 -0.36 -10.98 -96.08
C ASN A 806 -1.13 -11.00 -97.41
N GLN A 807 -1.54 -12.20 -97.83
CA GLN A 807 -2.23 -12.42 -99.11
C GLN A 807 -3.46 -11.53 -99.29
N GLN A 808 -4.22 -11.23 -98.23
CA GLN A 808 -5.40 -10.38 -98.33
C GLN A 808 -5.03 -8.90 -98.48
N SER A 809 -4.01 -8.42 -97.73
CA SER A 809 -3.51 -7.05 -97.88
C SER A 809 -2.92 -6.81 -99.28
N GLU A 810 -2.27 -7.82 -99.87
CA GLU A 810 -1.76 -7.74 -101.25
C GLU A 810 -2.88 -7.69 -102.29
N LYS A 811 -3.98 -8.41 -102.07
CA LYS A 811 -5.19 -8.31 -102.92
C LYS A 811 -5.81 -6.92 -102.84
N VAL A 812 -5.93 -6.34 -101.65
CA VAL A 812 -6.42 -4.96 -101.47
C VAL A 812 -5.46 -3.96 -102.13
N HIS A 813 -4.15 -4.15 -101.99
CA HIS A 813 -3.12 -3.36 -102.67
C HIS A 813 -3.22 -3.45 -104.20
N LYS A 814 -3.53 -4.65 -104.74
CA LYS A 814 -3.76 -4.85 -106.17
C LYS A 814 -4.99 -4.08 -106.66
N ILE A 815 -6.13 -4.17 -105.96
CA ILE A 815 -7.34 -3.39 -106.28
C ILE A 815 -7.03 -1.90 -106.29
N LYS A 816 -6.30 -1.42 -105.28
CA LYS A 816 -5.82 -0.04 -105.23
C LYS A 816 -5.00 0.28 -106.48
N THR A 817 -3.99 -0.51 -106.81
CA THR A 817 -3.14 -0.29 -108.00
C THR A 817 -3.93 -0.23 -109.31
N GLU A 818 -4.83 -1.19 -109.56
CA GLU A 818 -5.66 -1.20 -110.77
C GLU A 818 -6.65 -0.01 -110.81
N LEU A 819 -7.18 0.39 -109.66
CA LEU A 819 -8.03 1.58 -109.55
C LEU A 819 -7.25 2.85 -109.89
N TYR A 820 -5.99 2.96 -109.44
CA TYR A 820 -5.11 4.07 -109.79
C TYR A 820 -4.90 4.13 -111.30
N ILE A 821 -4.56 3.00 -111.93
CA ILE A 821 -4.32 2.89 -113.36
C ILE A 821 -5.56 3.35 -114.16
N LEU A 822 -6.75 2.87 -113.78
CA LEU A 822 -8.00 3.25 -114.42
C LEU A 822 -8.32 4.74 -114.25
N LEU A 823 -8.22 5.27 -113.02
CA LEU A 823 -8.54 6.68 -112.74
C LEU A 823 -7.53 7.65 -113.36
N ASP A 824 -6.25 7.28 -113.43
CA ASP A 824 -5.22 8.08 -114.11
C ASP A 824 -5.43 8.09 -115.63
N HIS A 825 -5.87 6.96 -116.20
CA HIS A 825 -6.30 6.89 -117.60
C HIS A 825 -7.47 7.83 -117.89
N LEU A 826 -8.49 7.83 -117.02
CA LEU A 826 -9.65 8.72 -117.11
C LEU A 826 -9.32 10.20 -116.85
N LYS A 827 -8.20 10.49 -116.17
CA LYS A 827 -7.69 11.84 -115.92
C LYS A 827 -6.85 12.37 -117.10
N ALA A 828 -6.15 11.49 -117.81
CA ALA A 828 -5.27 11.84 -118.92
C ALA A 828 -6.04 12.41 -120.12
N HIS A 829 -5.46 13.38 -120.81
CA HIS A 829 -6.12 14.08 -121.92
C HIS A 829 -5.22 14.43 -123.11
N VAL A 830 -3.92 14.20 -122.99
CA VAL A 830 -2.97 14.47 -124.07
C VAL A 830 -2.97 13.26 -124.98
N GLY A 831 -3.27 13.45 -126.27
CA GLY A 831 -3.26 12.39 -127.29
C GLY A 831 -4.49 11.47 -127.31
N LYS A 832 -5.60 11.82 -126.66
CA LYS A 832 -6.84 11.03 -126.65
C LYS A 832 -8.00 11.75 -127.32
N LYS A 833 -8.72 11.05 -128.20
CA LYS A 833 -9.95 11.52 -128.85
C LYS A 833 -11.19 11.31 -127.99
N TYR A 834 -11.23 10.22 -127.20
CA TYR A 834 -12.34 9.86 -126.31
C TYR A 834 -11.85 9.50 -124.90
N ASN A 835 -12.65 9.78 -123.86
CA ASN A 835 -12.32 9.39 -122.47
C ASN A 835 -12.61 7.91 -122.19
N PHE A 836 -13.57 7.33 -122.93
CA PHE A 836 -13.91 5.91 -122.92
C PHE A 836 -13.46 5.31 -124.25
N ASP A 837 -12.23 4.82 -124.26
CA ASP A 837 -11.55 4.20 -125.40
C ASP A 837 -11.35 2.69 -125.13
N TYR A 838 -10.75 1.97 -126.07
CA TYR A 838 -10.45 0.55 -125.90
C TYR A 838 -9.56 0.28 -124.66
N GLU A 839 -8.60 1.17 -124.39
CA GLU A 839 -7.72 1.09 -123.23
C GLU A 839 -8.46 1.28 -121.89
N PHE A 840 -9.53 2.08 -121.84
CA PHE A 840 -10.42 2.19 -120.68
C PHE A 840 -11.09 0.83 -120.37
N ASN A 841 -11.60 0.13 -121.40
CA ASN A 841 -12.23 -1.17 -121.21
C ASN A 841 -11.25 -2.22 -120.67
N LYS A 842 -10.00 -2.26 -121.19
CA LYS A 842 -8.95 -3.13 -120.65
C LYS A 842 -8.66 -2.85 -119.18
N LYS A 843 -8.46 -1.59 -118.82
CA LYS A 843 -8.14 -1.19 -117.43
C LYS A 843 -9.33 -1.45 -116.49
N LEU A 844 -10.56 -1.26 -116.97
CA LEU A 844 -11.77 -1.60 -116.21
C LEU A 844 -11.90 -3.12 -116.01
N ALA A 845 -11.55 -3.94 -117.01
CA ALA A 845 -11.50 -5.40 -116.88
C ALA A 845 -10.46 -5.84 -115.84
N SER A 846 -9.23 -5.30 -115.89
CA SER A 846 -8.18 -5.59 -114.91
C SER A 846 -8.60 -5.24 -113.48
N LEU A 847 -9.29 -4.11 -113.29
CA LEU A 847 -9.85 -3.76 -111.99
C LEU A 847 -10.98 -4.71 -111.56
N LYS A 848 -11.89 -5.09 -112.47
CA LYS A 848 -12.95 -6.08 -112.18
C LYS A 848 -12.35 -7.41 -111.75
N ASP A 849 -11.28 -7.87 -112.40
CA ASP A 849 -10.59 -9.10 -112.05
C ASP A 849 -9.94 -8.99 -110.67
N ALA A 850 -9.28 -7.88 -110.36
CA ALA A 850 -8.70 -7.62 -109.04
C ALA A 850 -9.76 -7.60 -107.93
N VAL A 851 -10.91 -6.98 -108.17
CA VAL A 851 -12.05 -6.94 -107.22
C VAL A 851 -12.70 -8.31 -107.06
N THR A 852 -12.84 -9.08 -108.15
CA THR A 852 -13.42 -10.44 -108.11
C THR A 852 -12.50 -11.41 -107.37
N ALA A 853 -11.19 -11.26 -107.53
CA ALA A 853 -10.17 -12.03 -106.81
C ALA A 853 -10.13 -11.74 -105.29
N LEU A 854 -10.81 -10.69 -104.82
CA LEU A 854 -11.06 -10.45 -103.41
C LEU A 854 -12.04 -11.50 -102.88
N SER A 855 -11.54 -12.65 -102.44
CA SER A 855 -12.34 -13.71 -101.82
C SER A 855 -12.15 -13.71 -100.30
N ALA A 856 -13.26 -13.57 -99.57
CA ALA A 856 -13.38 -13.96 -98.17
C ALA A 856 -14.53 -14.97 -98.08
N THR A 857 -14.33 -16.14 -98.67
CA THR A 857 -15.35 -17.20 -98.76
C THR A 857 -15.42 -18.09 -97.53
N GLU A 858 -14.55 -17.90 -96.53
CA GLU A 858 -14.57 -18.64 -95.26
C GLU A 858 -14.35 -17.72 -94.05
N PHE A 859 -14.97 -18.10 -92.93
CA PHE A 859 -14.73 -17.51 -91.62
C PHE A 859 -13.26 -17.79 -91.22
N GLY A 860 -12.44 -16.74 -91.11
CA GLY A 860 -11.06 -16.84 -90.60
C GLY A 860 -9.90 -16.64 -91.59
N GLN A 861 -10.14 -16.51 -92.90
CA GLN A 861 -9.05 -16.31 -93.87
C GLN A 861 -8.57 -14.85 -94.05
N GLY A 862 -8.87 -13.96 -93.10
CA GLY A 862 -8.37 -12.58 -93.10
C GLY A 862 -8.69 -11.86 -91.80
N VAL A 863 -7.77 -10.98 -91.36
CA VAL A 863 -8.02 -10.05 -90.25
C VAL A 863 -9.14 -9.09 -90.71
N ASN A 864 -10.27 -9.04 -90.01
CA ASN A 864 -11.48 -8.27 -90.38
C ASN A 864 -12.20 -8.70 -91.68
N PRO A 865 -12.78 -9.92 -91.75
CA PRO A 865 -13.42 -10.43 -92.98
C PRO A 865 -14.64 -9.63 -93.43
N LYS A 866 -15.38 -9.04 -92.46
CA LYS A 866 -16.52 -8.14 -92.74
C LYS A 866 -16.09 -6.93 -93.57
N LEU A 867 -14.93 -6.33 -93.26
CA LEU A 867 -14.39 -5.19 -94.01
C LEU A 867 -14.05 -5.52 -95.47
N LEU A 868 -13.51 -6.72 -95.71
CA LEU A 868 -13.19 -7.18 -97.06
C LEU A 868 -14.47 -7.32 -97.91
N ASN A 869 -15.53 -7.89 -97.33
CA ASN A 869 -16.82 -8.06 -98.01
C ASN A 869 -17.50 -6.73 -98.35
N VAL A 870 -17.46 -5.77 -97.41
CA VAL A 870 -18.00 -4.41 -97.60
C VAL A 870 -17.39 -3.73 -98.83
N VAL A 871 -16.09 -3.88 -99.02
CA VAL A 871 -15.35 -3.21 -100.10
C VAL A 871 -15.46 -3.95 -101.40
N LYS A 872 -15.45 -5.29 -101.36
CA LYS A 872 -15.76 -6.13 -102.51
C LYS A 872 -17.08 -5.71 -103.15
N ARG A 873 -18.14 -5.58 -102.34
CA ARG A 873 -19.47 -5.24 -102.82
C ARG A 873 -19.52 -3.82 -103.40
N GLY A 874 -19.01 -2.83 -102.65
CA GLY A 874 -18.94 -1.45 -103.12
C GLY A 874 -18.16 -1.28 -104.43
N MET A 875 -16.99 -1.94 -104.56
CA MET A 875 -16.18 -1.88 -105.77
C MET A 875 -16.81 -2.62 -106.95
N THR A 876 -17.51 -3.74 -106.70
CA THR A 876 -18.24 -4.49 -107.72
C THR A 876 -19.36 -3.64 -108.33
N ASP A 877 -20.19 -3.01 -107.48
CA ASP A 877 -21.28 -2.15 -107.93
C ASP A 877 -20.76 -0.93 -108.70
N TRP A 878 -19.63 -0.37 -108.27
CA TRP A 878 -18.98 0.73 -109.00
C TRP A 878 -18.44 0.31 -110.37
N CYS A 879 -17.74 -0.82 -110.45
CA CYS A 879 -17.23 -1.36 -111.72
C CYS A 879 -18.37 -1.73 -112.68
N LYS A 880 -19.51 -2.17 -112.16
CA LYS A 880 -20.74 -2.42 -112.94
C LYS A 880 -21.23 -1.13 -113.60
N GLN A 881 -21.32 -0.02 -112.85
CA GLN A 881 -21.76 1.26 -113.40
C GLN A 881 -20.83 1.81 -114.50
N LEU A 882 -19.51 1.68 -114.32
CA LEU A 882 -18.54 2.06 -115.36
C LEU A 882 -18.61 1.16 -116.60
N GLY A 883 -19.06 -0.08 -116.45
CA GLY A 883 -19.23 -1.03 -117.56
C GLY A 883 -20.36 -0.68 -118.53
N TYR A 884 -21.21 0.31 -118.21
CA TYR A 884 -22.25 0.80 -119.11
C TYR A 884 -21.76 1.89 -120.07
N ALA A 885 -20.50 2.34 -119.98
CA ALA A 885 -19.95 3.33 -120.89
C ALA A 885 -19.84 2.76 -122.32
N TYR A 886 -20.33 3.50 -123.32
CA TYR A 886 -20.24 3.14 -124.73
C TYR A 886 -18.81 3.36 -125.25
N VAL A 887 -18.24 2.34 -125.90
CA VAL A 887 -16.95 2.39 -126.60
C VAL A 887 -17.18 1.93 -128.04
N ASN A 888 -16.72 2.72 -129.02
CA ASN A 888 -16.88 2.39 -130.44
C ASN A 888 -16.07 1.12 -130.79
N VAL A 889 -16.69 0.20 -131.53
CA VAL A 889 -16.14 -1.11 -131.91
C VAL A 889 -14.99 -1.00 -132.93
N TYR A 890 -14.81 0.15 -133.60
CA TYR A 890 -13.90 0.29 -134.75
C TYR A 890 -12.82 1.39 -134.63
N ASP A 891 -12.62 1.99 -133.45
CA ASP A 891 -11.70 3.12 -133.29
C ASP A 891 -10.25 2.62 -133.07
N ASP A 892 -9.29 3.11 -133.89
CA ASP A 892 -7.84 2.83 -133.87
C ASP A 892 -7.35 1.39 -134.24
N GLU A 893 -8.17 0.55 -134.90
CA GLU A 893 -7.73 -0.77 -135.37
C GLU A 893 -6.77 -0.66 -136.59
N LYS A 894 -5.55 -1.19 -136.48
CA LYS A 894 -4.54 -1.22 -137.56
C LYS A 894 -4.50 -2.60 -138.25
N PHE A 895 -4.00 -2.64 -139.50
CA PHE A 895 -3.70 -3.88 -140.22
C PHE A 895 -2.48 -4.55 -139.59
N GLU A 896 -2.71 -5.54 -138.72
CA GLU A 896 -1.64 -6.12 -137.89
C GLU A 896 -1.36 -7.60 -138.19
N GLU A 897 -2.14 -8.25 -139.08
CA GLU A 897 -2.02 -9.69 -139.37
C GLU A 897 -2.08 -10.01 -140.88
N GLU A 898 -1.43 -11.09 -141.32
CA GLU A 898 -1.58 -11.64 -142.67
C GLU A 898 -3.02 -12.13 -142.88
N LEU A 899 -3.55 -12.08 -144.10
CA LEU A 899 -4.96 -12.41 -144.38
C LEU A 899 -5.21 -13.91 -144.54
N ARG A 900 -4.15 -14.74 -144.55
CA ARG A 900 -4.23 -16.17 -144.83
C ARG A 900 -3.29 -16.95 -143.92
N ASP A 901 -3.73 -18.10 -143.44
CA ASP A 901 -2.89 -19.06 -142.72
C ASP A 901 -2.42 -20.15 -143.70
N GLY A 902 -1.11 -20.45 -143.70
CA GLY A 902 -0.56 -21.58 -144.44
C GLY A 902 -0.66 -22.88 -143.64
N LYS A 903 -1.34 -23.88 -144.19
CA LYS A 903 -1.35 -25.27 -143.67
C LYS A 903 -0.69 -26.20 -144.67
N PHE A 904 0.21 -27.05 -144.19
CA PHE A 904 0.73 -28.15 -145.00
C PHE A 904 -0.19 -29.35 -144.89
N VAL A 905 -0.65 -29.88 -146.02
CA VAL A 905 -1.48 -31.08 -146.04
C VAL A 905 -0.57 -32.28 -146.29
N LEU A 906 -0.47 -33.18 -145.32
CA LEU A 906 0.21 -34.47 -145.46
C LEU A 906 -0.77 -35.48 -146.06
N THR A 907 -0.51 -35.93 -147.29
CA THR A 907 -1.26 -37.01 -147.94
C THR A 907 -0.40 -38.28 -147.88
N PRO A 908 -0.89 -39.44 -147.38
CA PRO A 908 -0.08 -40.67 -147.30
C PRO A 908 0.49 -41.04 -148.69
N GLY A 909 1.82 -41.04 -148.82
CA GLY A 909 2.53 -41.37 -150.07
C GLY A 909 3.03 -40.20 -150.93
N LYS A 910 2.82 -38.93 -150.52
CA LYS A 910 3.42 -37.73 -151.17
C LYS A 910 4.01 -36.77 -150.14
N GLU A 911 5.04 -36.01 -150.52
CA GLU A 911 5.55 -34.93 -149.68
C GLU A 911 4.51 -33.81 -149.47
N PRO A 912 4.47 -33.19 -148.27
CA PRO A 912 3.46 -32.18 -147.93
C PRO A 912 3.53 -30.92 -148.80
N GLU A 913 2.39 -30.51 -149.37
CA GLU A 913 2.21 -29.25 -150.11
C GLU A 913 1.49 -28.19 -149.23
N PRO A 914 1.89 -26.89 -149.28
CA PRO A 914 1.20 -25.83 -148.55
C PRO A 914 -0.11 -25.41 -149.24
N VAL A 915 -1.19 -25.34 -148.45
CA VAL A 915 -2.51 -24.80 -148.79
C VAL A 915 -2.77 -23.58 -147.92
N TYR A 916 -3.19 -22.47 -148.53
CA TYR A 916 -3.48 -21.22 -147.83
C TYR A 916 -5.00 -21.01 -147.67
N GLU A 917 -5.47 -20.80 -146.45
CA GLU A 917 -6.87 -20.46 -146.15
C GLU A 917 -6.98 -19.05 -145.57
N LEU A 918 -8.03 -18.30 -145.94
CA LEU A 918 -8.31 -17.00 -145.32
C LEU A 918 -8.54 -17.19 -143.82
N ASN A 919 -7.79 -16.48 -143.00
CA ASN A 919 -8.01 -16.48 -141.56
C ASN A 919 -9.18 -15.55 -141.18
N ASP A 920 -9.56 -15.54 -139.91
CA ASP A 920 -10.74 -14.80 -139.46
C ASP A 920 -10.59 -13.28 -139.62
N TYR A 921 -9.37 -12.76 -139.58
CA TYR A 921 -9.05 -11.38 -139.90
C TYR A 921 -9.30 -11.10 -141.40
N GLY A 922 -8.79 -11.96 -142.29
CA GLY A 922 -9.04 -11.91 -143.73
C GLY A 922 -10.51 -12.04 -144.13
N ARG A 923 -11.30 -12.86 -143.41
CA ARG A 923 -12.74 -13.00 -143.63
C ARG A 923 -13.53 -11.73 -143.30
N LYS A 924 -13.16 -10.98 -142.26
CA LYS A 924 -13.85 -9.74 -141.84
C LYS A 924 -13.61 -8.60 -142.84
N LEU A 925 -12.37 -8.42 -143.30
CA LEU A 925 -12.02 -7.40 -144.29
C LEU A 925 -12.64 -7.66 -145.67
N SER A 926 -12.73 -8.93 -146.07
CA SER A 926 -13.42 -9.33 -147.31
C SER A 926 -14.91 -8.95 -147.30
N LYS A 927 -15.56 -8.94 -146.12
CA LYS A 927 -16.96 -8.49 -145.96
C LYS A 927 -17.10 -6.96 -146.09
N VAL A 928 -16.13 -6.18 -145.60
CA VAL A 928 -16.12 -4.72 -145.77
C VAL A 928 -15.96 -4.35 -147.25
N LEU A 929 -15.06 -5.05 -147.97
CA LEU A 929 -14.89 -4.88 -149.42
C LEU A 929 -16.19 -5.15 -150.19
N LEU A 930 -16.92 -6.22 -149.85
CA LEU A 930 -18.19 -6.57 -150.51
C LEU A 930 -19.29 -5.51 -150.28
N THR A 931 -19.28 -4.82 -149.14
CA THR A 931 -20.22 -3.71 -148.87
C THR A 931 -19.91 -2.49 -149.74
N CYS A 932 -18.64 -2.11 -149.89
CA CYS A 932 -18.23 -0.99 -150.76
C CYS A 932 -18.53 -1.26 -152.25
N VAL A 933 -18.40 -2.51 -152.70
CA VAL A 933 -18.71 -2.91 -154.09
C VAL A 933 -20.22 -2.79 -154.39
N SER A 934 -21.09 -3.04 -153.41
CA SER A 934 -22.55 -2.89 -153.56
C SER A 934 -22.95 -1.42 -153.78
N THR A 935 -22.39 -0.50 -152.99
CA THR A 935 -22.63 0.94 -153.14
C THR A 935 -22.14 1.46 -154.50
N LEU A 936 -20.92 1.09 -154.89
CA LEU A 936 -20.36 1.45 -156.21
C LEU A 936 -21.20 0.90 -157.37
N PHE A 937 -21.70 -0.34 -157.25
CA PHE A 937 -22.55 -0.93 -158.28
C PHE A 937 -23.89 -0.19 -158.43
N HIS A 938 -24.53 0.19 -157.32
CA HIS A 938 -25.80 0.92 -157.35
C HIS A 938 -25.67 2.26 -158.09
N ASP A 939 -24.66 3.05 -157.76
CA ASP A 939 -24.46 4.38 -158.32
C ASP A 939 -24.05 4.33 -159.81
N ILE A 940 -23.18 3.38 -160.19
CA ILE A 940 -22.77 3.17 -161.59
C ILE A 940 -23.96 2.68 -162.45
N GLU A 941 -24.81 1.81 -161.93
CA GLU A 941 -25.99 1.32 -162.66
C GLU A 941 -27.03 2.45 -162.86
N LYS A 942 -27.16 3.36 -161.89
CA LYS A 942 -28.01 4.55 -162.04
C LYS A 942 -27.50 5.47 -163.15
N LEU A 943 -26.18 5.71 -163.22
CA LEU A 943 -25.56 6.43 -164.35
C LEU A 943 -25.85 5.73 -165.68
N ARG A 944 -25.66 4.41 -165.75
CA ARG A 944 -25.91 3.62 -166.98
C ARG A 944 -27.37 3.73 -167.45
N THR A 945 -28.33 3.69 -166.53
CA THR A 945 -29.76 3.68 -166.90
C THR A 945 -30.32 5.05 -167.25
N GLN A 946 -29.84 6.12 -166.61
CA GLN A 946 -30.36 7.47 -166.80
C GLN A 946 -29.64 8.25 -167.92
N CYS A 947 -28.45 7.82 -168.32
CA CYS A 947 -27.66 8.46 -169.38
C CYS A 947 -27.78 7.80 -170.78
N LYS A 948 -28.49 6.67 -170.90
CA LYS A 948 -28.68 5.93 -172.17
C LYS A 948 -29.38 6.75 -173.26
N ASP A 949 -29.34 6.26 -174.50
CA ASP A 949 -29.78 6.98 -175.70
C ASP A 949 -31.23 7.50 -175.74
N ASP A 950 -32.11 7.04 -174.85
CA ASP A 950 -33.51 7.47 -174.75
C ASP A 950 -33.86 8.06 -173.37
N ALA A 951 -32.87 8.26 -172.50
CA ALA A 951 -33.09 8.66 -171.11
C ALA A 951 -32.88 10.15 -170.83
N ALA A 952 -33.42 10.60 -169.70
CA ALA A 952 -33.52 12.01 -169.35
C ALA A 952 -32.15 12.71 -169.25
N TRP A 953 -31.08 12.02 -168.84
CA TRP A 953 -29.77 12.65 -168.63
C TRP A 953 -28.88 12.64 -169.88
N LYS A 954 -29.28 11.98 -170.97
CA LYS A 954 -28.47 11.81 -172.18
C LYS A 954 -27.82 13.12 -172.66
N GLY A 955 -28.62 14.18 -172.80
CA GLY A 955 -28.17 15.47 -173.33
C GLY A 955 -27.66 16.46 -172.28
N MET A 956 -27.70 16.08 -170.98
CA MET A 956 -27.33 16.97 -169.88
C MET A 956 -25.82 16.97 -169.67
N GLN A 957 -25.24 18.14 -169.44
CA GLN A 957 -23.82 18.32 -169.10
C GLN A 957 -23.63 18.22 -167.57
N ILE A 958 -22.40 18.09 -167.05
CA ILE A 958 -22.14 17.84 -165.63
C ILE A 958 -22.00 19.15 -164.83
N HIS A 959 -23.12 19.84 -164.61
CA HIS A 959 -23.24 21.04 -163.76
C HIS A 959 -24.54 20.99 -162.95
N LEU A 960 -24.64 21.74 -161.85
CA LEU A 960 -25.84 21.71 -160.98
C LEU A 960 -27.05 22.43 -161.59
N ARG A 961 -26.85 23.48 -162.40
CA ARG A 961 -27.95 24.34 -162.92
C ARG A 961 -27.79 24.71 -164.40
N GLU A 962 -28.88 24.61 -165.16
CA GLU A 962 -29.00 24.99 -166.57
C GLU A 962 -29.00 26.52 -166.80
N LYS A 963 -28.83 26.99 -168.05
CA LYS A 963 -28.83 28.44 -168.39
C LYS A 963 -30.09 29.20 -167.95
N ASN A 964 -31.23 28.51 -167.83
CA ASN A 964 -32.50 29.06 -167.35
C ASN A 964 -32.68 28.90 -165.82
N ASN A 965 -31.61 28.58 -165.10
CA ASN A 965 -31.57 28.35 -163.65
C ASN A 965 -32.39 27.14 -163.17
N LYS A 966 -32.76 26.23 -164.07
CA LYS A 966 -33.40 24.95 -163.74
C LYS A 966 -32.35 23.96 -163.26
N GLU A 967 -32.67 23.19 -162.23
CA GLU A 967 -31.77 22.14 -161.70
C GLU A 967 -31.50 21.07 -162.75
N ASN A 968 -30.23 20.64 -162.80
CA ASN A 968 -29.74 19.59 -163.68
C ASN A 968 -29.53 18.30 -162.84
N PRO A 969 -30.39 17.30 -163.00
CA PRO A 969 -30.36 16.07 -162.20
C PRO A 969 -29.06 15.26 -162.35
N LEU A 970 -28.36 15.36 -163.49
CA LEU A 970 -27.08 14.67 -163.67
C LEU A 970 -26.00 15.30 -162.77
N GLY A 971 -25.96 16.63 -162.67
CA GLY A 971 -25.06 17.33 -161.75
C GLY A 971 -25.39 17.06 -160.29
N GLU A 972 -26.69 17.08 -159.94
CA GLU A 972 -27.15 16.78 -158.57
C GLU A 972 -26.80 15.34 -158.14
N PHE A 973 -26.86 14.37 -159.05
CA PHE A 973 -26.47 13.00 -158.75
C PHE A 973 -24.99 12.90 -158.34
N PHE A 974 -24.09 13.56 -159.07
CA PHE A 974 -22.67 13.54 -158.72
C PHE A 974 -22.35 14.28 -157.41
N ASP A 975 -23.07 15.36 -157.10
CA ASP A 975 -22.97 16.06 -155.81
C ASP A 975 -23.39 15.14 -154.64
N ASN A 976 -24.47 14.38 -154.82
CA ASN A 976 -24.91 13.37 -153.85
C ASN A 976 -23.95 12.18 -153.71
N CYS A 977 -23.21 11.83 -154.77
CA CYS A 977 -22.12 10.86 -154.71
C CYS A 977 -20.83 11.43 -154.06
N GLY A 978 -20.85 12.71 -153.66
CA GLY A 978 -19.77 13.37 -152.93
C GLY A 978 -18.74 14.11 -153.78
N PHE A 979 -18.96 14.28 -155.09
CA PHE A 979 -18.09 15.06 -155.97
C PHE A 979 -18.45 16.55 -155.93
N ILE A 980 -17.46 17.44 -156.02
CA ILE A 980 -17.75 18.87 -156.15
C ILE A 980 -18.15 19.16 -157.60
N VAL A 981 -19.40 19.55 -157.83
CA VAL A 981 -19.94 19.81 -159.18
C VAL A 981 -20.02 21.32 -159.47
N SER A 982 -19.65 21.72 -160.70
CA SER A 982 -19.73 23.12 -161.12
C SER A 982 -21.17 23.65 -161.04
N LYS A 983 -21.37 24.84 -160.46
CA LYS A 983 -22.72 25.39 -160.20
C LYS A 983 -23.49 25.74 -161.48
N ASP A 984 -22.82 26.35 -162.45
CA ASP A 984 -23.43 26.91 -163.66
C ASP A 984 -22.97 26.17 -164.94
N TYR A 985 -23.78 26.25 -166.00
CA TYR A 985 -23.53 25.62 -167.31
C TYR A 985 -22.13 25.91 -167.92
N ASN A 986 -21.58 27.11 -167.70
CA ASN A 986 -20.24 27.50 -168.16
C ASN A 986 -19.18 27.55 -167.03
N GLY A 987 -19.50 27.05 -165.83
CA GLY A 987 -18.62 27.13 -164.66
C GLY A 987 -17.51 26.06 -164.68
N TYR A 988 -16.36 26.39 -164.10
CA TYR A 988 -15.19 25.50 -163.97
C TYR A 988 -14.77 25.30 -162.51
N GLU A 989 -15.70 25.49 -161.56
CA GLU A 989 -15.45 25.53 -160.11
C GLU A 989 -15.38 24.13 -159.46
N GLY A 990 -15.75 23.08 -160.18
CA GLY A 990 -15.89 21.71 -159.67
C GLY A 990 -14.75 20.75 -160.03
N GLU A 991 -14.74 19.58 -159.38
CA GLU A 991 -13.83 18.45 -159.62
C GLU A 991 -14.15 17.70 -160.94
N LEU A 992 -15.39 17.80 -161.42
CA LEU A 992 -15.84 17.11 -162.63
C LEU A 992 -15.72 17.96 -163.89
N LEU A 993 -15.39 17.31 -165.01
CA LEU A 993 -15.14 17.96 -166.29
C LEU A 993 -16.44 18.48 -166.92
N ASN A 994 -16.78 19.74 -166.62
CA ASN A 994 -17.96 20.43 -167.14
C ASN A 994 -17.71 21.04 -168.54
N LYS A 995 -17.59 20.19 -169.57
CA LYS A 995 -17.44 20.60 -170.99
C LYS A 995 -18.68 20.23 -171.81
N PRO A 996 -19.03 20.98 -172.89
CA PRO A 996 -20.18 20.69 -173.76
C PRO A 996 -20.21 19.28 -174.34
N GLU A 997 -19.06 18.64 -174.51
CA GLU A 997 -18.95 17.27 -175.02
C GLU A 997 -19.19 16.21 -173.92
N CYS A 998 -18.96 16.55 -172.64
CA CYS A 998 -19.12 15.68 -171.49
C CYS A 998 -20.58 15.67 -171.02
N THR A 999 -21.45 15.11 -171.86
CA THR A 999 -22.88 14.92 -171.56
C THR A 999 -23.15 13.56 -170.92
N GLY A 1000 -24.35 13.31 -170.41
CA GLY A 1000 -24.76 11.99 -169.94
C GLY A 1000 -24.48 10.91 -170.99
N LYS A 1001 -24.72 11.16 -172.28
CA LYS A 1001 -24.38 10.21 -173.35
C LYS A 1001 -22.90 9.82 -173.35
N TYR A 1002 -21.99 10.79 -173.15
CA TYR A 1002 -20.56 10.51 -173.07
C TYR A 1002 -20.22 9.56 -171.91
N ILE A 1003 -20.88 9.75 -170.76
CA ILE A 1003 -20.74 8.86 -169.60
C ILE A 1003 -21.28 7.46 -169.92
N TYR A 1004 -22.46 7.37 -170.53
CA TYR A 1004 -23.05 6.09 -170.91
C TYR A 1004 -22.19 5.31 -171.91
N ASP A 1005 -21.73 5.96 -172.97
CA ASP A 1005 -20.92 5.33 -174.00
C ASP A 1005 -19.58 4.84 -173.41
N SER A 1006 -19.00 5.60 -172.47
CA SER A 1006 -17.78 5.22 -171.74
C SER A 1006 -17.99 4.00 -170.81
N LEU A 1007 -19.18 3.88 -170.21
CA LEU A 1007 -19.55 2.76 -169.33
C LEU A 1007 -19.98 1.50 -170.12
N TYR A 1008 -20.56 1.63 -171.32
CA TYR A 1008 -21.18 0.51 -172.04
C TYR A 1008 -20.29 -0.14 -173.11
N LEU A 1009 -19.31 0.56 -173.69
CA LEU A 1009 -18.43 0.00 -174.73
C LEU A 1009 -17.24 -0.83 -174.20
N ASN A 1010 -16.92 -0.76 -172.91
CA ASN A 1010 -15.70 -1.35 -172.33
C ASN A 1010 -15.89 -2.59 -171.43
N SER A 1011 -17.08 -3.20 -171.33
CA SER A 1011 -17.34 -4.25 -170.32
C SER A 1011 -18.09 -5.51 -170.80
N LYS A 1012 -17.73 -6.09 -171.96
CA LYS A 1012 -18.22 -7.44 -172.33
C LYS A 1012 -17.30 -8.54 -171.78
N GLY A 1013 -17.70 -9.15 -170.67
CA GLY A 1013 -17.30 -10.53 -170.37
C GLY A 1013 -17.09 -10.88 -168.91
N LEU A 1014 -18.18 -11.09 -168.14
CA LEU A 1014 -18.19 -11.99 -166.97
C LEU A 1014 -19.65 -12.28 -166.55
N LEU A 1015 -20.13 -13.49 -166.91
CA LEU A 1015 -21.38 -14.18 -166.55
C LEU A 1015 -22.73 -13.61 -167.05
N PRO A 1016 -23.69 -14.46 -167.50
CA PRO A 1016 -24.97 -14.02 -168.08
C PRO A 1016 -25.82 -13.22 -167.08
N ALA A 1017 -26.29 -12.03 -167.51
CA ALA A 1017 -27.05 -11.08 -166.69
C ALA A 1017 -28.33 -11.70 -166.06
N ASP A 1018 -28.96 -12.65 -166.76
CA ASP A 1018 -30.23 -13.25 -166.35
C ASP A 1018 -30.10 -14.04 -165.03
N LEU A 1019 -28.98 -14.72 -164.78
CA LEU A 1019 -28.78 -15.49 -163.54
C LEU A 1019 -28.54 -14.59 -162.32
N ARG A 1020 -27.80 -13.49 -162.51
CA ARG A 1020 -27.50 -12.53 -161.44
C ARG A 1020 -28.75 -11.74 -161.02
N LEU A 1021 -29.58 -11.33 -161.99
CA LEU A 1021 -30.86 -10.67 -161.71
C LEU A 1021 -31.81 -11.62 -160.98
N THR A 1022 -31.97 -12.85 -161.49
CA THR A 1022 -32.87 -13.85 -160.89
C THR A 1022 -32.51 -14.17 -159.43
N LEU A 1023 -31.22 -14.34 -159.11
CA LEU A 1023 -30.80 -14.59 -157.72
C LEU A 1023 -30.99 -13.36 -156.80
N SER A 1024 -30.78 -12.15 -157.32
CA SER A 1024 -31.04 -10.92 -156.57
C SER A 1024 -32.52 -10.76 -156.24
N ASP A 1025 -33.40 -11.06 -157.19
CA ASP A 1025 -34.86 -11.00 -157.00
C ASP A 1025 -35.32 -12.04 -155.98
N ILE A 1026 -34.87 -13.30 -156.09
CA ILE A 1026 -35.19 -14.38 -155.14
C ILE A 1026 -34.74 -14.02 -153.71
N CYS A 1027 -33.52 -13.50 -153.54
CA CYS A 1027 -33.01 -13.13 -152.22
C CYS A 1027 -33.74 -11.91 -151.63
N SER A 1028 -34.13 -10.94 -152.46
CA SER A 1028 -34.93 -9.79 -152.03
C SER A 1028 -36.33 -10.23 -151.58
N ASP A 1029 -36.99 -11.09 -152.35
CA ASP A 1029 -38.33 -11.59 -152.03
C ASP A 1029 -38.33 -12.56 -150.84
N SER A 1030 -37.24 -13.30 -150.61
CA SER A 1030 -37.15 -14.21 -149.45
C SER A 1030 -37.32 -13.48 -148.12
N ARG A 1031 -36.86 -12.23 -148.00
CA ARG A 1031 -37.04 -11.42 -146.79
C ARG A 1031 -38.52 -11.07 -146.58
N ASN A 1032 -39.23 -10.74 -147.65
CA ASN A 1032 -40.65 -10.42 -147.59
C ASN A 1032 -41.49 -11.65 -147.24
N ILE A 1033 -41.15 -12.83 -147.80
CA ILE A 1033 -41.80 -14.11 -147.47
C ILE A 1033 -41.57 -14.48 -146.00
N LEU A 1034 -40.32 -14.43 -145.53
CA LEU A 1034 -39.96 -14.75 -144.14
C LEU A 1034 -40.61 -13.79 -143.14
N THR A 1035 -40.64 -12.48 -143.43
CA THR A 1035 -41.30 -11.48 -142.58
C THR A 1035 -42.82 -11.65 -142.58
N SER A 1036 -43.40 -12.14 -143.69
CA SER A 1036 -44.84 -12.40 -143.79
C SER A 1036 -45.26 -13.66 -143.03
N ILE A 1037 -44.40 -14.69 -142.95
CA ILE A 1037 -44.67 -15.94 -142.21
C ILE A 1037 -44.36 -15.78 -140.71
N LEU A 1038 -43.22 -15.18 -140.35
CA LEU A 1038 -42.74 -15.10 -138.96
C LEU A 1038 -43.06 -13.77 -138.27
N GLY A 1039 -43.51 -12.75 -139.01
CA GLY A 1039 -43.67 -11.39 -138.51
C GLY A 1039 -42.33 -10.65 -138.33
N ASN A 1040 -42.39 -9.46 -137.73
CA ASN A 1040 -41.20 -8.63 -137.46
C ASN A 1040 -40.42 -9.03 -136.20
N GLY A 1041 -40.82 -10.09 -135.47
CA GLY A 1041 -40.21 -10.54 -134.22
C GLY A 1041 -40.51 -9.66 -132.98
N ASP A 1042 -40.30 -10.22 -131.79
CA ASP A 1042 -40.30 -9.54 -130.48
C ASP A 1042 -39.22 -10.12 -129.53
N ALA A 1043 -39.13 -9.63 -128.29
CA ALA A 1043 -38.09 -10.04 -127.33
C ALA A 1043 -38.07 -11.55 -126.99
N TYR A 1044 -39.09 -12.31 -127.38
CA TYR A 1044 -39.23 -13.74 -127.11
C TYR A 1044 -39.28 -14.61 -128.38
N THR A 1045 -39.09 -14.02 -129.57
CA THR A 1045 -39.15 -14.72 -130.86
C THR A 1045 -37.97 -14.34 -131.77
N THR A 1046 -37.54 -15.23 -132.66
CA THR A 1046 -36.44 -14.98 -133.60
C THR A 1046 -36.88 -13.94 -134.64
N TYR A 1047 -36.06 -12.90 -134.87
CA TYR A 1047 -36.41 -11.86 -135.84
C TYR A 1047 -36.18 -12.38 -137.27
N ALA A 1048 -37.01 -11.96 -138.23
CA ALA A 1048 -36.81 -12.30 -139.64
C ALA A 1048 -35.44 -11.81 -140.17
N CYS A 1049 -34.86 -10.76 -139.58
CA CYS A 1049 -33.50 -10.30 -139.91
C CYS A 1049 -32.38 -11.21 -139.35
N ASP A 1050 -32.66 -12.04 -138.33
CA ASP A 1050 -31.69 -12.98 -137.78
C ASP A 1050 -31.44 -14.16 -138.72
N LEU A 1051 -32.39 -14.52 -139.58
CA LEU A 1051 -32.20 -15.54 -140.64
C LEU A 1051 -31.38 -15.02 -141.83
N SER A 1052 -31.15 -13.71 -141.91
CA SER A 1052 -30.35 -13.06 -142.97
C SER A 1052 -28.86 -12.91 -142.59
N ASN A 1053 -28.51 -13.24 -141.35
CA ASN A 1053 -27.14 -13.32 -140.86
C ASN A 1053 -26.92 -14.77 -140.42
N ASN A 1054 -25.72 -15.33 -140.58
CA ASN A 1054 -25.49 -16.75 -140.25
C ASN A 1054 -25.46 -17.02 -138.72
N SER A 1055 -26.32 -16.36 -137.93
CA SER A 1055 -26.47 -16.55 -136.48
C SER A 1055 -26.80 -18.00 -136.12
N SER A 1056 -27.42 -18.74 -137.05
CA SER A 1056 -27.73 -20.16 -136.90
C SER A 1056 -26.55 -21.10 -137.25
N VAL A 1057 -25.37 -20.56 -137.57
CA VAL A 1057 -24.12 -21.33 -137.79
C VAL A 1057 -24.24 -22.38 -138.91
N LEU A 1058 -24.84 -22.00 -140.04
CA LEU A 1058 -24.94 -22.84 -141.23
C LEU A 1058 -23.56 -23.11 -141.83
N HIS A 1059 -23.33 -24.36 -142.22
CA HIS A 1059 -22.13 -24.80 -142.93
C HIS A 1059 -22.25 -24.46 -144.42
N TYR A 1060 -21.33 -23.64 -144.93
CA TYR A 1060 -21.18 -23.37 -146.36
C TYR A 1060 -19.97 -24.13 -146.91
N PRO A 1061 -20.10 -24.84 -148.04
CA PRO A 1061 -18.96 -25.50 -148.69
C PRO A 1061 -17.85 -24.50 -149.04
N SER A 1062 -16.59 -24.89 -148.87
CA SER A 1062 -15.42 -24.07 -149.24
C SER A 1062 -15.12 -24.12 -150.76
N ASN A 1063 -15.79 -25.01 -151.51
CA ASN A 1063 -15.65 -25.16 -152.96
C ASN A 1063 -16.81 -24.43 -153.70
N PRO A 1064 -16.52 -23.49 -154.63
CA PRO A 1064 -17.53 -22.79 -155.41
C PRO A 1064 -18.53 -23.68 -156.16
N SER A 1065 -18.08 -24.82 -156.70
CA SER A 1065 -18.97 -25.77 -157.38
C SER A 1065 -19.96 -26.42 -156.40
N ALA A 1066 -19.48 -26.78 -155.20
CA ALA A 1066 -20.30 -27.36 -154.16
C ALA A 1066 -21.31 -26.35 -153.59
N CYS A 1067 -20.99 -25.05 -153.54
CA CYS A 1067 -21.94 -24.00 -153.20
C CYS A 1067 -23.07 -23.88 -154.22
N LEU A 1068 -22.75 -23.95 -155.53
CA LEU A 1068 -23.76 -23.91 -156.58
C LEU A 1068 -24.66 -25.14 -156.57
N ASP A 1069 -24.08 -26.32 -156.34
CA ASP A 1069 -24.85 -27.57 -156.19
C ASP A 1069 -25.77 -27.54 -154.97
N MET A 1070 -25.28 -27.02 -153.83
CA MET A 1070 -26.08 -26.83 -152.62
C MET A 1070 -27.24 -25.85 -152.86
N LEU A 1071 -26.98 -24.72 -153.54
CA LEU A 1071 -28.02 -23.74 -153.89
C LEU A 1071 -29.09 -24.35 -154.79
N LEU A 1072 -28.69 -25.11 -155.82
CA LEU A 1072 -29.63 -25.79 -156.72
C LEU A 1072 -30.45 -26.87 -156.00
N ASP A 1073 -29.86 -27.58 -155.03
CA ASP A 1073 -30.59 -28.58 -154.24
C ASP A 1073 -31.60 -27.93 -153.28
N ILE A 1074 -31.22 -26.85 -152.60
CA ILE A 1074 -32.11 -26.05 -151.74
C ILE A 1074 -33.29 -25.50 -152.56
N LEU A 1075 -33.02 -24.88 -153.71
CA LEU A 1075 -34.07 -24.33 -154.58
C LEU A 1075 -35.02 -25.43 -155.08
N ARG A 1076 -34.53 -26.61 -155.45
CA ARG A 1076 -35.37 -27.74 -155.89
C ARG A 1076 -36.26 -28.31 -154.78
N ARG A 1077 -35.84 -28.19 -153.51
CA ARG A 1077 -36.62 -28.67 -152.35
C ARG A 1077 -37.67 -27.67 -151.89
N ILE A 1078 -37.34 -26.38 -151.87
CA ILE A 1078 -38.24 -25.31 -151.41
C ILE A 1078 -39.30 -24.98 -152.48
N PHE A 1079 -38.98 -25.14 -153.76
CA PHE A 1079 -39.88 -24.72 -154.85
C PHE A 1079 -41.23 -25.46 -154.89
N PRO A 1080 -41.31 -26.80 -154.75
CA PRO A 1080 -42.61 -27.49 -154.74
C PRO A 1080 -43.53 -27.13 -153.55
N PRO A 1081 -43.05 -27.07 -152.28
CA PRO A 1081 -43.85 -26.60 -151.14
C PRO A 1081 -44.34 -25.16 -151.28
N LEU A 1082 -43.49 -24.22 -151.73
CA LEU A 1082 -43.92 -22.84 -151.96
C LEU A 1082 -44.95 -22.72 -153.08
N LYS A 1083 -44.82 -23.53 -154.14
CA LYS A 1083 -45.81 -23.57 -155.22
C LYS A 1083 -47.15 -24.16 -154.77
N PHE A 1084 -47.12 -25.15 -153.87
CA PHE A 1084 -48.32 -25.67 -153.23
C PHE A 1084 -48.98 -24.61 -152.35
N LEU A 1085 -48.22 -23.94 -151.47
CA LEU A 1085 -48.69 -22.84 -150.62
C LEU A 1085 -49.32 -21.72 -151.46
N LEU A 1086 -48.66 -21.30 -152.54
CA LEU A 1086 -49.18 -20.28 -153.45
C LEU A 1086 -50.51 -20.71 -154.10
N ASN A 1087 -50.61 -21.95 -154.57
CA ASN A 1087 -51.85 -22.48 -155.15
C ASN A 1087 -52.98 -22.55 -154.11
N GLN A 1088 -52.69 -23.02 -152.89
CA GLN A 1088 -53.70 -23.07 -151.83
C GLN A 1088 -54.14 -21.67 -151.43
N CYS A 1089 -53.22 -20.72 -151.24
CA CYS A 1089 -53.54 -19.34 -150.88
C CYS A 1089 -54.28 -18.56 -151.99
N ASN A 1090 -54.21 -19.00 -153.26
CA ASN A 1090 -54.97 -18.37 -154.36
C ASN A 1090 -56.37 -18.96 -154.55
N ASN A 1091 -56.66 -20.14 -153.99
CA ASN A 1091 -57.95 -20.78 -154.11
C ASN A 1091 -58.89 -20.34 -152.96
N ALA A 1092 -60.17 -20.13 -153.27
CA ALA A 1092 -61.17 -19.80 -152.26
C ALA A 1092 -61.46 -21.01 -151.36
N SER A 1093 -61.97 -20.75 -150.14
CA SER A 1093 -62.35 -21.79 -149.18
C SER A 1093 -63.38 -22.79 -149.74
N SER A 1094 -64.18 -22.37 -150.73
CA SER A 1094 -65.14 -23.22 -151.46
C SER A 1094 -64.48 -24.36 -152.26
N ASP A 1095 -63.24 -24.16 -152.70
CA ASP A 1095 -62.47 -25.11 -153.52
C ASP A 1095 -61.33 -25.75 -152.71
N CYS A 1096 -61.53 -25.88 -151.39
CA CYS A 1096 -60.55 -26.34 -150.41
C CYS A 1096 -59.27 -25.47 -150.31
N GLY A 1097 -59.31 -24.23 -150.80
CA GLY A 1097 -58.20 -23.28 -150.72
C GLY A 1097 -58.17 -22.41 -149.45
N TRP A 1098 -57.12 -21.60 -149.30
CA TRP A 1098 -56.76 -20.86 -148.10
C TRP A 1098 -56.84 -19.33 -148.25
N LEU A 1099 -57.34 -18.82 -149.38
CA LEU A 1099 -57.40 -17.37 -149.67
C LEU A 1099 -58.08 -16.53 -148.58
N GLN A 1100 -59.04 -17.10 -147.85
CA GLN A 1100 -59.80 -16.41 -146.80
C GLN A 1100 -59.40 -16.82 -145.37
N CYS A 1101 -58.22 -17.43 -145.20
CA CYS A 1101 -57.74 -17.82 -143.88
C CYS A 1101 -57.50 -16.60 -142.97
N ARG A 1102 -58.06 -16.60 -141.75
CA ARG A 1102 -57.91 -15.48 -140.78
C ARG A 1102 -56.61 -15.49 -139.98
N TYR A 1103 -55.85 -16.59 -140.07
CA TYR A 1103 -54.57 -16.72 -139.38
C TYR A 1103 -53.55 -15.70 -139.94
N GLY A 1104 -52.92 -14.91 -139.07
CA GLY A 1104 -52.02 -13.81 -139.43
C GLY A 1104 -52.68 -12.43 -139.62
N LYS A 1105 -54.02 -12.33 -139.58
CA LYS A 1105 -54.75 -11.05 -139.70
C LYS A 1105 -55.55 -10.68 -138.44
N ASP A 1106 -56.39 -11.59 -137.95
CA ASP A 1106 -57.37 -11.31 -136.88
C ASP A 1106 -57.24 -12.23 -135.64
N ILE A 1107 -56.27 -13.14 -135.62
CA ILE A 1107 -56.06 -14.14 -134.54
C ILE A 1107 -54.67 -13.92 -133.91
N ARG A 1108 -54.60 -13.72 -132.58
CA ARG A 1108 -53.34 -13.49 -131.85
C ARG A 1108 -52.52 -14.79 -131.64
N PRO A 1109 -51.17 -14.72 -131.59
CA PRO A 1109 -50.31 -15.89 -131.32
C PRO A 1109 -50.51 -16.46 -129.91
N SER A 1110 -50.44 -17.78 -129.76
CA SER A 1110 -50.83 -18.54 -128.56
C SER A 1110 -49.85 -18.49 -127.36
N LYS A 1111 -48.84 -17.60 -127.35
CA LYS A 1111 -47.76 -17.58 -126.32
C LYS A 1111 -47.61 -16.27 -125.51
N SER A 1112 -48.64 -15.43 -125.41
CA SER A 1112 -48.62 -14.28 -124.47
C SER A 1112 -48.99 -14.71 -123.04
N LEU A 1113 -48.05 -14.58 -122.10
CA LEU A 1113 -48.24 -14.78 -120.65
C LEU A 1113 -49.17 -13.70 -120.06
N CYS A 1114 -50.45 -14.01 -119.84
CA CYS A 1114 -51.35 -13.20 -119.00
C CYS A 1114 -51.36 -13.77 -117.58
N ASN A 1115 -51.00 -12.93 -116.59
CA ASN A 1115 -51.04 -13.25 -115.15
C ASN A 1115 -52.38 -12.92 -114.48
N GLU A 1116 -53.46 -12.69 -115.24
CA GLU A 1116 -54.81 -12.52 -114.69
C GLU A 1116 -55.80 -13.43 -115.42
N HIS A 1117 -56.25 -14.49 -114.74
CA HIS A 1117 -57.37 -15.32 -115.17
C HIS A 1117 -58.60 -14.99 -114.32
N THR A 1118 -59.43 -14.05 -114.77
CA THR A 1118 -60.83 -13.95 -114.35
C THR A 1118 -61.69 -14.84 -115.26
N LYS A 1119 -62.56 -15.64 -114.63
CA LYS A 1119 -63.41 -16.65 -115.28
C LYS A 1119 -64.57 -15.99 -116.06
N SER A 1120 -64.48 -15.90 -117.38
CA SER A 1120 -65.62 -15.95 -118.31
C SER A 1120 -65.16 -16.25 -119.75
N LYS A 1121 -65.99 -17.03 -120.46
CA LYS A 1121 -65.79 -17.72 -121.75
C LYS A 1121 -65.15 -16.95 -122.94
N ILE A 1122 -64.22 -17.67 -123.59
CA ILE A 1122 -64.10 -18.02 -125.04
C ILE A 1122 -63.96 -16.89 -126.06
N ASP A 1123 -62.78 -16.81 -126.73
CA ASP A 1123 -62.69 -16.56 -128.19
C ASP A 1123 -61.28 -16.76 -128.83
N CYS A 1124 -60.53 -17.82 -128.51
CA CYS A 1124 -59.25 -18.10 -129.19
C CYS A 1124 -59.00 -19.61 -129.37
N GLU A 1125 -59.66 -20.25 -130.33
CA GLU A 1125 -59.15 -21.49 -130.94
C GLU A 1125 -58.26 -21.14 -132.15
N PRO A 1126 -56.95 -21.46 -132.15
CA PRO A 1126 -56.07 -21.18 -133.28
C PRO A 1126 -55.62 -22.48 -133.95
N THR A 1127 -56.48 -23.14 -134.75
CA THR A 1127 -56.06 -24.24 -135.64
C THR A 1127 -56.64 -24.08 -137.05
N SER A 1128 -56.18 -23.04 -137.75
CA SER A 1128 -56.49 -22.92 -139.19
C SER A 1128 -55.66 -23.91 -140.02
N PRO A 1129 -56.14 -24.37 -141.19
CA PRO A 1129 -55.37 -25.25 -142.07
C PRO A 1129 -53.99 -24.69 -142.48
N LEU A 1130 -53.89 -23.36 -142.68
CA LEU A 1130 -52.63 -22.68 -142.95
C LEU A 1130 -51.67 -22.73 -141.76
N MET A 1131 -52.18 -22.49 -140.53
CA MET A 1131 -51.41 -22.65 -139.30
C MET A 1131 -50.89 -24.08 -139.18
N SER A 1132 -51.75 -25.09 -139.36
CA SER A 1132 -51.35 -26.49 -139.30
C SER A 1132 -50.35 -26.87 -140.41
N TYR A 1133 -50.42 -26.28 -141.61
CA TYR A 1133 -49.40 -26.51 -142.65
C TYR A 1133 -48.04 -25.89 -142.30
N LEU A 1134 -48.05 -24.68 -141.73
CA LEU A 1134 -46.86 -23.95 -141.29
C LEU A 1134 -46.25 -24.48 -140.00
N THR A 1135 -46.98 -25.28 -139.20
CA THR A 1135 -46.48 -25.89 -137.95
C THR A 1135 -46.42 -27.42 -137.98
N ASP A 1136 -46.36 -28.02 -139.18
CA ASP A 1136 -46.25 -29.47 -139.38
C ASP A 1136 -47.38 -30.32 -138.74
N GLY A 1137 -48.57 -29.72 -138.58
CA GLY A 1137 -49.76 -30.31 -137.97
C GLY A 1137 -50.90 -30.63 -138.95
N LEU A 1138 -50.72 -30.47 -140.27
CA LEU A 1138 -51.77 -30.70 -141.26
C LEU A 1138 -51.95 -32.20 -141.54
N LEU A 1139 -53.09 -32.75 -141.11
CA LEU A 1139 -53.49 -34.14 -141.33
C LEU A 1139 -53.43 -34.52 -142.82
N GLY A 1140 -52.66 -35.55 -143.16
CA GLY A 1140 -52.42 -36.00 -144.54
C GLY A 1140 -51.05 -35.60 -145.13
N HIS A 1141 -50.28 -34.75 -144.43
CA HIS A 1141 -48.94 -34.29 -144.81
C HIS A 1141 -47.87 -34.64 -143.75
N LEU A 1142 -47.90 -35.88 -143.24
CA LEU A 1142 -47.08 -36.35 -142.10
C LEU A 1142 -45.55 -36.23 -142.30
N PRO A 1143 -44.76 -36.06 -141.21
CA PRO A 1143 -43.35 -35.70 -141.29
C PRO A 1143 -42.47 -36.76 -141.96
N HIS A 1144 -41.64 -36.31 -142.91
CA HIS A 1144 -40.64 -37.13 -143.60
C HIS A 1144 -39.31 -37.11 -142.83
N THR A 1145 -38.72 -38.27 -142.55
CA THR A 1145 -37.37 -38.38 -141.97
C THR A 1145 -36.34 -38.52 -143.10
N LEU A 1146 -35.28 -37.70 -143.05
CA LEU A 1146 -34.22 -37.67 -144.07
C LEU A 1146 -32.90 -38.22 -143.49
N THR A 1147 -32.14 -38.97 -144.30
CA THR A 1147 -30.78 -39.44 -143.96
C THR A 1147 -29.77 -38.97 -145.00
N SER A 1148 -28.52 -38.71 -144.59
CA SER A 1148 -27.44 -38.21 -145.46
C SER A 1148 -26.54 -39.35 -145.95
N ILE A 1149 -26.31 -39.45 -147.26
CA ILE A 1149 -25.25 -40.26 -147.87
C ILE A 1149 -24.49 -39.34 -148.84
N GLY A 1150 -23.40 -38.72 -148.39
CA GLY A 1150 -22.68 -37.69 -149.14
C GLY A 1150 -23.50 -36.40 -149.31
N CYS A 1151 -23.32 -35.68 -150.41
CA CYS A 1151 -24.00 -34.39 -150.69
C CYS A 1151 -25.48 -34.52 -151.11
N ARG A 1152 -26.16 -35.64 -150.83
CA ARG A 1152 -27.59 -35.86 -151.14
C ARG A 1152 -28.32 -36.45 -149.93
N ALA A 1153 -29.51 -35.93 -149.63
CA ALA A 1153 -30.39 -36.50 -148.60
C ALA A 1153 -31.44 -37.43 -149.21
N VAL A 1154 -31.75 -38.55 -148.56
CA VAL A 1154 -32.77 -39.53 -148.98
C VAL A 1154 -33.87 -39.61 -147.92
N CYS A 1155 -35.14 -39.55 -148.35
CA CYS A 1155 -36.30 -39.73 -147.47
C CYS A 1155 -36.57 -41.22 -147.22
N ILE A 1156 -36.48 -41.64 -145.96
CA ILE A 1156 -36.71 -43.03 -145.55
C ILE A 1156 -38.21 -43.36 -145.39
N ASN A 1157 -39.06 -42.36 -145.18
CA ASN A 1157 -40.51 -42.54 -144.98
C ASN A 1157 -41.30 -42.72 -146.28
N CYS A 1158 -40.68 -42.57 -147.46
CA CYS A 1158 -41.31 -42.81 -148.75
C CYS A 1158 -40.91 -44.19 -149.30
N PRO A 1159 -41.74 -45.24 -149.14
CA PRO A 1159 -41.42 -46.55 -149.68
C PRO A 1159 -41.71 -46.56 -151.18
N THR A 1160 -40.67 -46.70 -152.00
CA THR A 1160 -40.75 -47.16 -153.41
C THR A 1160 -41.83 -46.49 -154.28
N GLY A 1161 -41.58 -45.26 -154.73
CA GLY A 1161 -42.38 -44.55 -155.74
C GLY A 1161 -41.49 -44.02 -156.89
N LYS A 1162 -41.98 -44.14 -158.12
CA LYS A 1162 -41.30 -43.93 -159.43
C LYS A 1162 -40.25 -42.79 -159.47
N PRO A 1163 -39.09 -42.98 -160.14
CA PRO A 1163 -38.09 -41.93 -160.33
C PRO A 1163 -38.70 -40.66 -160.96
N GLY A 1164 -38.62 -39.52 -160.26
CA GLY A 1164 -39.03 -38.22 -160.79
C GLY A 1164 -40.19 -37.50 -160.07
N MET A 1165 -40.83 -38.10 -159.05
CA MET A 1165 -41.80 -37.37 -158.20
C MET A 1165 -41.11 -36.81 -156.93
N PRO A 1166 -41.09 -35.47 -156.72
CA PRO A 1166 -40.54 -34.88 -155.50
C PRO A 1166 -41.49 -35.06 -154.30
N CYS A 1167 -40.94 -35.30 -153.10
CA CYS A 1167 -41.69 -35.38 -151.84
C CYS A 1167 -42.23 -33.97 -151.49
N LEU A 1168 -43.49 -33.86 -151.04
CA LEU A 1168 -44.08 -32.60 -150.59
C LEU A 1168 -43.98 -32.51 -149.06
N THR A 1169 -42.91 -31.89 -148.55
CA THR A 1169 -42.66 -31.67 -147.11
C THR A 1169 -43.35 -30.39 -146.59
N PRO A 1170 -43.88 -30.36 -145.35
CA PRO A 1170 -44.36 -29.14 -144.68
C PRO A 1170 -43.22 -28.15 -144.35
N LEU A 1171 -43.55 -26.86 -144.19
CA LEU A 1171 -42.54 -25.77 -144.13
C LEU A 1171 -41.80 -25.64 -142.78
N ASP A 1172 -42.41 -25.98 -141.64
CA ASP A 1172 -41.78 -25.76 -140.31
C ASP A 1172 -40.58 -26.67 -140.04
N SER A 1173 -40.66 -27.93 -140.49
CA SER A 1173 -39.63 -28.93 -140.20
C SER A 1173 -38.34 -28.68 -140.97
N GLU A 1174 -38.38 -28.07 -142.16
CA GLU A 1174 -37.17 -27.78 -142.95
C GLU A 1174 -36.45 -26.47 -142.56
N VAL A 1175 -37.13 -25.46 -142.02
CA VAL A 1175 -36.44 -24.22 -141.55
C VAL A 1175 -35.63 -24.47 -140.27
N SER A 1176 -36.03 -25.42 -139.43
CA SER A 1176 -35.23 -25.86 -138.27
C SER A 1176 -34.28 -27.03 -138.55
N GLN A 1177 -34.63 -28.01 -139.40
CA GLN A 1177 -33.78 -29.20 -139.62
C GLN A 1177 -32.81 -29.11 -140.81
N ALA A 1178 -32.94 -28.13 -141.72
CA ALA A 1178 -31.83 -27.80 -142.64
C ALA A 1178 -30.64 -27.12 -141.92
N VAL A 1179 -30.82 -26.76 -140.64
CA VAL A 1179 -29.96 -25.88 -139.85
C VAL A 1179 -29.43 -26.56 -138.58
N HIS A 1180 -29.94 -27.75 -138.23
CA HIS A 1180 -29.54 -28.54 -137.07
C HIS A 1180 -29.28 -30.02 -137.43
N VAL A 1181 -28.11 -30.30 -138.00
CA VAL A 1181 -27.50 -31.64 -137.86
C VAL A 1181 -26.42 -31.52 -136.77
N GLU A 1182 -26.73 -32.12 -135.63
CA GLU A 1182 -25.99 -32.06 -134.39
C GLU A 1182 -24.50 -32.41 -134.53
N ALA A 1183 -23.70 -31.62 -133.81
CA ALA A 1183 -22.40 -32.03 -133.31
C ALA A 1183 -22.53 -33.35 -132.52
N LYS A 1184 -21.98 -34.44 -133.07
CA LYS A 1184 -21.25 -35.47 -132.32
C LYS A 1184 -20.56 -36.44 -133.28
N THR A 1185 -19.23 -36.49 -133.17
CA THR A 1185 -18.34 -37.58 -133.63
C THR A 1185 -18.44 -37.99 -135.11
N TYR A 1186 -17.46 -37.57 -135.90
CA TYR A 1186 -16.79 -38.50 -136.82
C TYR A 1186 -15.28 -38.45 -136.56
N VAL A 1187 -14.79 -39.56 -136.02
CA VAL A 1187 -13.40 -39.98 -136.14
C VAL A 1187 -13.12 -40.22 -137.63
N THR A 1188 -11.92 -39.86 -138.06
CA THR A 1188 -11.31 -40.13 -139.37
C THR A 1188 -11.80 -41.39 -140.07
N CYS A 1189 -12.34 -41.22 -141.28
CA CYS A 1189 -11.98 -41.94 -142.49
C CYS A 1189 -12.40 -41.11 -143.71
#